data_AF-A0A3M2DQX3-F1
#
_entry.id   AF-A0A3M2DQX3-F1
#
_cell.length_a   1.000
_cell.length_b   1.000
_cell.length_c   1.000
_cell.angle_alpha   90.00
_cell.angle_beta   90.00
_cell.angle_gamma   90.00
#
_symmetry.space_group_name_H-M   'P 1'
#
loop_
_entity.id
_entity.type
_entity.pdbx_description
1 polymer ?
#
loop_
_entity_poly.entity_id
_entity_poly.type
_entity_poly.pdbx_seq_one_letter_code
_entity_poly.pdbx_strand_id
1 'polypeptide(L)'
;MTVQSGVSYINDPRYREAAQLIQRGAWKAALGPLRDLAKEYPDQQDISSLIEEIRAREHLERGSIAARSPLTIYLLNRRRLTVLAITIVLALIIVSGWFVYNRWLEPARRIHARQAELIQMLSDAQIALAQARYKEAADLFAAALEIDPGNSSASQGLERAQRELSLATRYNRAVELSSKDPLEALLLFREIRQEDPAYKDVAERIEQIETQVALQEIFIEAEEAYQSSDWKGAIELYTALRGRDIDYRSVTVEQHLFESYRNYARTLLSQQSPSRAQLERTIEMYRLALSLQPRDRESRLQVELLGKHLEARSLMDEERFAEAAILLSAIHSVDPNFLNGDNRQALYFALLHYGSQLQKAGDLKGALKQYQTAANVPGVNTAEAKMRQRLVALALTPTPTPTPMPQPTPTPDPEESGQLIQPLEHFIGWIAYRSDRPGSPSGIWVMRPDGSEQQPVLDPNYFYEHLIKQAQWSNDNLRRVYVEGDRSNPAVVSIYIWRYDVPSHWREARVELLNNSALNYQPVFSPNNEFIVFTSQHARGPSWGRWGNWGDEIFLLRFSEINSDGYVEPHRLTFNDWEWDKHPTVSPDNQTIAFWSNRITGRAQIWTMNVDGSNQRNISNNEWNDWDPVFVMPRREIPNIEQKTAQVAPTFDPALYDENGNE
;
A
#
# COMPACT_ATOMS: atom_id res chain seq x y z
N MET A 1 118.09 -56.60 -19.97
CA MET A 1 119.19 -56.09 -19.13
C MET A 1 119.51 -54.69 -19.59
N THR A 2 118.98 -53.68 -18.90
CA THR A 2 119.64 -52.96 -17.78
C THR A 2 120.83 -52.14 -18.29
N VAL A 3 120.68 -50.82 -18.48
CA VAL A 3 120.69 -49.73 -17.46
C VAL A 3 122.11 -49.19 -17.28
N GLN A 4 122.18 -47.86 -17.10
CA GLN A 4 123.33 -47.03 -16.70
C GLN A 4 124.17 -46.56 -17.88
N SER A 5 124.40 -45.28 -18.16
CA SER A 5 124.26 -43.98 -17.46
C SER A 5 125.35 -43.15 -18.16
N GLY A 6 125.11 -42.06 -18.87
CA GLY A 6 124.39 -40.89 -18.41
C GLY A 6 125.37 -39.71 -18.36
N VAL A 7 125.99 -39.38 -19.51
CA VAL A 7 126.62 -38.08 -19.73
C VAL A 7 125.66 -37.30 -20.61
N SER A 8 124.86 -36.45 -19.97
CA SER A 8 123.89 -35.59 -20.64
C SER A 8 124.64 -34.50 -21.40
N TYR A 9 124.53 -34.50 -22.73
CA TYR A 9 125.07 -33.46 -23.62
C TYR A 9 124.60 -32.05 -23.24
N ILE A 10 123.53 -31.94 -22.45
CA ILE A 10 122.95 -30.69 -21.91
C ILE A 10 123.97 -29.92 -21.04
N ASN A 11 124.95 -30.60 -20.46
CA ASN A 11 126.00 -29.97 -19.66
C ASN A 11 127.27 -29.60 -20.45
N ASP A 12 127.35 -29.93 -21.74
CA ASP A 12 128.48 -29.54 -22.59
C ASP A 12 128.48 -28.01 -22.81
N PRO A 13 129.62 -27.32 -22.65
CA PRO A 13 129.73 -25.88 -22.89
C PRO A 13 129.19 -25.46 -24.27
N ARG A 14 129.40 -26.28 -25.30
CA ARG A 14 128.97 -26.02 -26.68
C ARG A 14 127.45 -26.11 -26.83
N TYR A 15 126.79 -26.99 -26.09
CA TYR A 15 125.33 -27.05 -26.06
C TYR A 15 124.73 -25.81 -25.41
N ARG A 16 125.31 -25.35 -24.29
CA ARG A 16 124.88 -24.12 -23.60
C ARG A 16 125.12 -22.87 -24.45
N GLU A 17 126.24 -22.80 -25.17
CA GLU A 17 126.51 -21.74 -26.13
C GLU A 17 125.48 -21.73 -27.28
N ALA A 18 125.21 -22.90 -27.88
CA ALA A 18 124.18 -23.04 -28.91
C ALA A 18 122.79 -22.61 -28.41
N ALA A 19 122.41 -23.02 -27.19
CA ALA A 19 121.13 -22.65 -26.59
C ALA A 19 121.02 -21.14 -26.33
N GLN A 20 122.10 -20.46 -25.91
CA GLN A 20 122.12 -19.01 -25.76
C GLN A 20 122.02 -18.28 -27.09
N LEU A 21 122.69 -18.76 -28.14
CA LEU A 21 122.59 -18.21 -29.50
C LEU A 21 121.17 -18.36 -30.05
N ILE A 22 120.52 -19.50 -29.79
CA ILE A 22 119.12 -19.76 -30.12
C ILE A 22 118.18 -18.80 -29.38
N GLN A 23 118.33 -18.62 -28.07
CA GLN A 23 117.49 -17.69 -27.29
C GLN A 23 117.62 -16.23 -27.76
N ARG A 24 118.78 -15.83 -28.30
CA ARG A 24 119.02 -14.49 -28.85
C ARG A 24 118.59 -14.33 -30.31
N GLY A 25 118.02 -15.38 -30.93
CA GLY A 25 117.61 -15.37 -32.34
C GLY A 25 118.76 -15.45 -33.34
N ALA A 26 119.98 -15.75 -32.90
CA ALA A 26 121.18 -15.88 -33.74
C ALA A 26 121.33 -17.32 -34.28
N TRP A 27 120.29 -17.82 -34.97
CA TRP A 27 120.15 -19.22 -35.38
C TRP A 27 121.32 -19.75 -36.23
N LYS A 28 121.84 -18.95 -37.16
CA LYS A 28 122.98 -19.35 -38.02
C LYS A 28 124.27 -19.54 -37.23
N ALA A 29 124.51 -18.73 -36.20
CA ALA A 29 125.69 -18.85 -35.36
C ALA A 29 125.64 -20.11 -34.48
N ALA A 30 124.45 -20.59 -34.13
CA ALA A 30 124.26 -21.81 -33.33
C ALA A 30 124.63 -23.11 -34.08
N LEU A 31 124.67 -23.10 -35.43
CA LEU A 31 125.00 -24.29 -36.22
C LEU A 31 126.44 -24.79 -36.02
N GLY A 32 127.40 -23.89 -35.74
CA GLY A 32 128.79 -24.26 -35.51
C GLY A 32 128.97 -25.14 -34.27
N PRO A 33 128.63 -24.63 -33.06
CA PRO A 33 128.72 -25.39 -31.83
C PRO A 33 127.90 -26.68 -31.85
N LEU A 34 126.71 -26.68 -32.46
CA LEU A 34 125.87 -27.89 -32.60
C LEU A 34 126.50 -28.95 -33.51
N ARG A 35 127.15 -28.55 -34.61
CA ARG A 35 127.82 -29.50 -35.52
C ARG A 35 129.04 -30.14 -34.87
N ASP A 36 129.79 -29.38 -34.07
CA ASP A 36 130.93 -29.94 -33.35
C ASP A 36 130.47 -30.84 -32.19
N LEU A 37 129.37 -30.50 -31.53
CA LEU A 37 128.73 -31.38 -30.54
C LEU A 37 128.20 -32.68 -31.19
N ALA A 38 127.63 -32.61 -32.39
CA ALA A 38 127.12 -33.77 -33.13
C ALA A 38 128.21 -34.77 -33.58
N LYS A 39 129.48 -34.32 -33.70
CA LYS A 39 130.60 -35.23 -33.99
C LYS A 39 130.98 -36.09 -32.78
N GLU A 40 130.81 -35.55 -31.58
CA GLU A 40 131.24 -36.20 -30.32
C GLU A 40 130.11 -37.03 -29.69
N TYR A 41 128.85 -36.69 -30.00
CA TYR A 41 127.66 -37.43 -29.59
C TYR A 41 126.81 -37.83 -30.82
N PRO A 42 127.31 -38.70 -31.72
CA PRO A 42 126.65 -39.05 -32.98
C PRO A 42 125.33 -39.81 -32.82
N ASP A 43 125.16 -40.53 -31.70
CA ASP A 43 123.97 -41.36 -31.44
C ASP A 43 122.78 -40.57 -30.84
N GLN A 44 122.94 -39.26 -30.59
CA GLN A 44 121.89 -38.41 -30.01
C GLN A 44 121.02 -37.79 -31.11
N GLN A 45 119.84 -38.35 -31.30
CA GLN A 45 118.89 -37.93 -32.34
C GLN A 45 118.42 -36.46 -32.16
N ASP A 46 118.38 -35.98 -30.91
CA ASP A 46 117.92 -34.62 -30.55
C ASP A 46 118.83 -33.51 -31.11
N ILE A 47 120.14 -33.73 -31.17
CA ILE A 47 121.09 -32.73 -31.71
C ILE A 47 120.93 -32.64 -33.23
N SER A 48 120.75 -33.80 -33.87
CA SER A 48 120.56 -33.89 -35.32
C SER A 48 119.26 -33.26 -35.78
N SER A 49 118.15 -33.47 -35.04
CA SER A 49 116.86 -32.85 -35.33
C SER A 49 116.91 -31.33 -35.16
N LEU A 50 117.61 -30.81 -34.14
CA LEU A 50 117.77 -29.37 -33.93
C LEU A 50 118.59 -28.70 -35.05
N ILE A 51 119.63 -29.38 -35.57
CA ILE A 51 120.41 -28.89 -36.73
C ILE A 51 119.54 -28.82 -37.98
N GLU A 52 118.72 -29.86 -38.26
CA GLU A 52 117.83 -29.88 -39.42
C GLU A 52 116.70 -28.84 -39.30
N GLU A 53 116.17 -28.60 -38.09
CA GLU A 53 115.16 -27.54 -37.87
C GLU A 53 115.74 -26.14 -38.12
N ILE A 54 116.95 -25.87 -37.63
CA ILE A 54 117.66 -24.61 -37.89
C ILE A 54 117.98 -24.46 -39.38
N ARG A 55 118.38 -25.54 -40.06
CA ARG A 55 118.65 -25.52 -41.51
C ARG A 55 117.39 -25.31 -42.34
N ALA A 56 116.27 -25.95 -41.96
CA ALA A 56 114.97 -25.74 -42.58
C ALA A 56 114.51 -24.28 -42.42
N ARG A 57 114.77 -23.67 -41.26
CA ARG A 57 114.46 -22.27 -40.99
C ARG A 57 115.36 -21.30 -41.77
N GLU A 58 116.64 -21.62 -41.97
CA GLU A 58 117.54 -20.86 -42.85
C GLU A 58 117.12 -20.97 -44.34
N HIS A 59 116.63 -22.14 -44.77
CA HIS A 59 116.11 -22.33 -46.12
C HIS A 59 114.77 -21.62 -46.37
N LEU A 60 113.98 -21.37 -45.32
CA LEU A 60 112.75 -20.57 -45.39
C LEU A 60 113.01 -19.05 -45.46
N GLU A 61 114.17 -18.54 -45.01
CA GLU A 61 114.55 -17.13 -45.15
C GLU A 61 115.23 -16.77 -46.49
N ARG A 62 115.61 -17.76 -47.32
CA ARG A 62 116.24 -17.54 -48.65
C ARG A 62 115.29 -17.66 -49.85
N GLY A 63 114.01 -17.35 -49.65
CA GLY A 63 112.97 -17.39 -50.69
C GLY A 63 112.21 -16.09 -50.86
N SER A 64 112.87 -14.93 -50.91
CA SER A 64 112.26 -13.68 -51.42
C SER A 64 112.87 -13.30 -52.76
N ILE A 65 112.02 -13.36 -53.79
CA ILE A 65 112.32 -13.05 -55.19
C ILE A 65 112.45 -11.53 -55.33
N ALA A 66 113.61 -11.05 -55.81
CA ALA A 66 113.83 -9.68 -56.25
C ALA A 66 113.39 -9.51 -57.71
N ALA A 67 112.64 -8.44 -57.92
CA ALA A 67 111.86 -8.08 -59.09
C ALA A 67 112.67 -7.61 -60.32
N ARG A 68 111.99 -7.56 -61.49
CA ARG A 68 111.66 -6.30 -62.21
C ARG A 68 110.72 -6.51 -63.41
N SER A 69 109.47 -6.04 -63.24
CA SER A 69 108.50 -5.37 -64.16
C SER A 69 108.14 -5.95 -65.56
N PRO A 70 106.94 -5.66 -66.13
CA PRO A 70 105.73 -5.00 -65.58
C PRO A 70 104.44 -5.83 -65.83
N LEU A 71 103.71 -6.24 -64.77
CA LEU A 71 102.37 -6.84 -64.90
C LEU A 71 101.42 -6.27 -63.84
N THR A 72 101.02 -5.04 -64.08
CA THR A 72 100.17 -4.19 -63.23
C THR A 72 98.67 -4.56 -63.26
N ILE A 73 98.31 -5.84 -63.50
CA ILE A 73 96.89 -6.26 -63.64
C ILE A 73 96.51 -7.47 -62.74
N TYR A 74 97.43 -8.31 -62.25
CA TYR A 74 97.02 -9.59 -61.64
C TYR A 74 96.94 -9.62 -60.09
N LEU A 75 97.72 -8.80 -59.35
CA LEU A 75 97.73 -8.84 -57.87
C LEU A 75 96.81 -7.82 -57.18
N LEU A 76 96.53 -6.67 -57.82
CA LEU A 76 95.44 -5.77 -57.41
C LEU A 76 94.09 -6.48 -57.56
N ASN A 77 93.97 -7.37 -58.54
CA ASN A 77 92.76 -8.12 -58.81
C ASN A 77 92.42 -9.13 -57.73
N ARG A 78 93.34 -9.83 -57.06
CA ARG A 78 92.91 -10.83 -56.05
C ARG A 78 92.30 -10.20 -54.79
N ARG A 79 92.89 -9.11 -54.27
CA ARG A 79 92.33 -8.33 -53.14
C ARG A 79 91.09 -7.53 -53.56
N ARG A 80 91.08 -6.91 -54.74
CA ARG A 80 89.89 -6.22 -55.26
C ARG A 80 88.76 -7.20 -55.61
N LEU A 81 89.05 -8.41 -56.10
CA LEU A 81 88.06 -9.46 -56.37
C LEU A 81 87.53 -10.08 -55.08
N THR A 82 88.35 -10.24 -54.02
CA THR A 82 87.83 -10.68 -52.71
C THR A 82 87.00 -9.60 -52.04
N VAL A 83 87.44 -8.34 -52.06
CA VAL A 83 86.62 -7.22 -51.54
C VAL A 83 85.35 -7.06 -52.38
N LEU A 84 85.43 -7.15 -53.72
CA LEU A 84 84.27 -7.10 -54.61
C LEU A 84 83.31 -8.27 -54.36
N ALA A 85 83.82 -9.49 -54.20
CA ALA A 85 83.01 -10.66 -53.86
C ALA A 85 82.35 -10.50 -52.49
N ILE A 86 83.06 -10.00 -51.47
CA ILE A 86 82.48 -9.68 -50.16
C ILE A 86 81.42 -8.59 -50.29
N THR A 87 81.65 -7.52 -51.06
CA THR A 87 80.65 -6.46 -51.28
C THR A 87 79.45 -6.94 -52.10
N ILE A 88 79.63 -7.84 -53.06
CA ILE A 88 78.53 -8.46 -53.82
C ILE A 88 77.74 -9.39 -52.91
N VAL A 89 78.40 -10.17 -52.05
CA VAL A 89 77.73 -11.01 -51.05
C VAL A 89 76.99 -10.15 -50.03
N LEU A 90 77.58 -9.06 -49.53
CA LEU A 90 76.90 -8.11 -48.65
C LEU A 90 75.73 -7.42 -49.34
N ALA A 91 75.89 -7.00 -50.60
CA ALA A 91 74.82 -6.44 -51.40
C ALA A 91 73.72 -7.46 -51.65
N LEU A 92 74.05 -8.72 -51.91
CA LEU A 92 73.09 -9.83 -52.03
C LEU A 92 72.40 -10.13 -50.70
N ILE A 93 73.08 -10.04 -49.57
CA ILE A 93 72.47 -10.17 -48.22
C ILE A 93 71.52 -9.00 -47.95
N ILE A 94 71.90 -7.77 -48.31
CA ILE A 94 71.05 -6.60 -48.15
C ILE A 94 69.84 -6.66 -49.08
N VAL A 95 70.02 -7.03 -50.36
CA VAL A 95 68.94 -7.15 -51.35
C VAL A 95 68.04 -8.34 -51.04
N SER A 96 68.59 -9.48 -50.62
CA SER A 96 67.79 -10.63 -50.17
C SER A 96 67.07 -10.32 -48.85
N GLY A 97 67.70 -9.62 -47.91
CA GLY A 97 67.08 -9.14 -46.68
C GLY A 97 65.94 -8.15 -46.95
N TRP A 98 66.14 -7.19 -47.85
CA TRP A 98 65.13 -6.24 -48.32
C TRP A 98 63.97 -6.95 -49.04
N PHE A 99 64.28 -7.94 -49.89
CA PHE A 99 63.28 -8.76 -50.56
C PHE A 99 62.47 -9.61 -49.58
N VAL A 100 63.11 -10.25 -48.61
CA VAL A 100 62.43 -11.00 -47.52
C VAL A 100 61.57 -10.06 -46.68
N TYR A 101 62.08 -8.88 -46.33
CA TYR A 101 61.35 -7.89 -45.55
C TYR A 101 60.09 -7.41 -46.29
N ASN A 102 60.21 -6.91 -47.52
CA ASN A 102 59.07 -6.37 -48.27
C ASN A 102 58.10 -7.44 -48.79
N ARG A 103 58.61 -8.63 -49.15
CA ARG A 103 57.79 -9.68 -49.77
C ARG A 103 57.15 -10.62 -48.76
N TRP A 104 57.74 -10.80 -47.58
CA TRP A 104 57.28 -11.76 -46.57
C TRP A 104 56.98 -11.13 -45.22
N LEU A 105 57.90 -10.31 -44.68
CA LEU A 105 57.77 -9.80 -43.31
C LEU A 105 56.74 -8.66 -43.17
N GLU A 106 56.74 -7.71 -44.11
CA GLU A 106 55.82 -6.57 -44.10
C GLU A 106 54.36 -6.98 -44.35
N PRO A 107 54.03 -7.87 -45.33
CA PRO A 107 52.68 -8.40 -45.48
C PRO A 107 52.21 -9.19 -44.26
N ALA A 108 53.09 -10.01 -43.65
CA ALA A 108 52.76 -10.76 -42.44
C ALA A 108 52.46 -9.83 -41.25
N ARG A 109 53.24 -8.75 -41.05
CA ARG A 109 52.94 -7.74 -40.02
C ARG A 109 51.60 -7.05 -40.24
N ARG A 110 51.24 -6.71 -41.48
CA ARG A 110 49.94 -6.11 -41.81
C ARG A 110 48.77 -7.07 -41.53
N ILE A 111 48.94 -8.36 -41.80
CA ILE A 111 47.95 -9.40 -41.49
C ILE A 111 47.78 -9.52 -39.96
N HIS A 112 48.88 -9.62 -39.20
CA HIS A 112 48.82 -9.68 -37.74
C HIS A 112 48.26 -8.40 -37.11
N ALA A 113 48.59 -7.23 -37.66
CA ALA A 113 48.04 -5.95 -37.20
C ALA A 113 46.52 -5.89 -37.42
N ARG A 114 46.02 -6.29 -38.60
CA ARG A 114 44.57 -6.36 -38.87
C ARG A 114 43.84 -7.37 -37.98
N GLN A 115 44.48 -8.50 -37.68
CA GLN A 115 43.94 -9.49 -36.75
C GLN A 115 43.88 -8.96 -35.32
N ALA A 116 44.91 -8.25 -34.86
CA ALA A 116 44.92 -7.62 -33.54
C ALA A 116 43.86 -6.52 -33.42
N GLU A 117 43.72 -5.69 -34.45
CA GLU A 117 42.69 -4.66 -34.56
C GLU A 117 41.28 -5.27 -34.54
N LEU A 118 41.03 -6.33 -35.30
CA LEU A 118 39.76 -7.06 -35.29
C LEU A 118 39.44 -7.63 -33.89
N ILE A 119 40.40 -8.25 -33.22
CA ILE A 119 40.20 -8.78 -31.86
C ILE A 119 39.85 -7.66 -30.87
N GLN A 120 40.55 -6.53 -30.97
CA GLN A 120 40.28 -5.37 -30.12
C GLN A 120 38.88 -4.80 -30.39
N MET A 121 38.51 -4.59 -31.65
CA MET A 121 37.18 -4.09 -32.03
C MET A 121 36.06 -5.01 -31.54
N LEU A 122 36.23 -6.34 -31.66
CA LEU A 122 35.25 -7.29 -31.15
C LEU A 122 35.13 -7.25 -29.63
N SER A 123 36.24 -7.07 -28.92
CA SER A 123 36.25 -6.88 -27.46
C SER A 123 35.52 -5.59 -27.08
N ASP A 124 35.84 -4.47 -27.73
CA ASP A 124 35.21 -3.18 -27.47
C ASP A 124 33.71 -3.21 -27.79
N ALA A 125 33.32 -3.88 -28.89
CA ALA A 125 31.92 -4.09 -29.26
C ALA A 125 31.16 -4.90 -28.21
N GLN A 126 31.77 -5.96 -27.68
CA GLN A 126 31.18 -6.75 -26.60
C GLN A 126 31.04 -5.95 -25.31
N ILE A 127 32.03 -5.12 -24.96
CA ILE A 127 31.97 -4.22 -23.80
C ILE A 127 30.84 -3.20 -23.98
N ALA A 128 30.74 -2.57 -25.16
CA ALA A 128 29.68 -1.64 -25.48
C ALA A 128 28.29 -2.30 -25.39
N LEU A 129 28.15 -3.53 -25.91
CA LEU A 129 26.92 -4.31 -25.81
C LEU A 129 26.54 -4.61 -24.35
N ALA A 130 27.51 -5.03 -23.53
CA ALA A 130 27.32 -5.32 -22.11
C ALA A 130 26.94 -4.07 -21.29
N GLN A 131 27.38 -2.89 -21.73
CA GLN A 131 27.07 -1.60 -21.12
C GLN A 131 25.82 -0.93 -21.72
N ALA A 132 25.01 -1.66 -22.50
CA ALA A 132 23.81 -1.15 -23.18
C ALA A 132 24.07 0.02 -24.15
N ARG A 133 25.32 0.19 -24.62
CA ARG A 133 25.70 1.15 -25.68
C ARG A 133 25.49 0.52 -27.05
N TYR A 134 24.24 0.16 -27.35
CA TYR A 134 23.90 -0.69 -28.49
C TYR A 134 24.27 -0.11 -29.85
N LYS A 135 24.16 1.22 -30.02
CA LYS A 135 24.54 1.90 -31.27
C LYS A 135 26.04 1.77 -31.54
N GLU A 136 26.86 2.06 -30.53
CA GLU A 136 28.32 1.93 -30.62
C GLU A 136 28.73 0.47 -30.84
N ALA A 137 28.09 -0.48 -30.17
CA ALA A 137 28.33 -1.90 -30.40
C ALA A 137 28.00 -2.32 -31.84
N ALA A 138 26.88 -1.86 -32.39
CA ALA A 138 26.49 -2.12 -33.77
C ALA A 138 27.50 -1.52 -34.77
N ASP A 139 27.93 -0.27 -34.56
CA ASP A 139 28.93 0.39 -35.39
C ASP A 139 30.28 -0.37 -35.37
N LEU A 140 30.72 -0.83 -34.18
CA LEU A 140 31.96 -1.61 -34.03
C LEU A 140 31.88 -3.01 -34.66
N PHE A 141 30.75 -3.71 -34.53
CA PHE A 141 30.56 -5.01 -35.19
C PHE A 141 30.45 -4.86 -36.71
N ALA A 142 29.83 -3.79 -37.21
CA ALA A 142 29.78 -3.49 -38.64
C ALA A 142 31.20 -3.19 -39.19
N ALA A 143 31.99 -2.38 -38.48
CA ALA A 143 33.38 -2.11 -38.84
C ALA A 143 34.24 -3.39 -38.83
N ALA A 144 34.02 -4.29 -37.86
CA ALA A 144 34.69 -5.60 -37.82
C ALA A 144 34.37 -6.47 -39.05
N LEU A 145 33.14 -6.42 -39.56
CA LEU A 145 32.73 -7.12 -40.79
C LEU A 145 33.32 -6.50 -42.07
N GLU A 146 33.73 -5.24 -42.06
CA GLU A 146 34.49 -4.65 -43.17
C GLU A 146 35.91 -5.23 -43.27
N ILE A 147 36.51 -5.58 -42.11
CA ILE A 147 37.83 -6.21 -42.03
C ILE A 147 37.75 -7.70 -42.38
N ASP A 148 36.74 -8.40 -41.85
CA ASP A 148 36.50 -9.83 -42.10
C ASP A 148 35.00 -10.12 -42.30
N PRO A 149 34.51 -10.09 -43.57
CA PRO A 149 33.09 -10.33 -43.87
C PRO A 149 32.57 -11.72 -43.50
N GLY A 150 33.47 -12.70 -43.29
CA GLY A 150 33.11 -14.07 -42.93
C GLY A 150 32.99 -14.31 -41.43
N ASN A 151 33.21 -13.27 -40.60
CA ASN A 151 33.27 -13.43 -39.16
C ASN A 151 31.88 -13.65 -38.53
N SER A 152 31.58 -14.88 -38.12
CA SER A 152 30.29 -15.25 -37.53
C SER A 152 29.99 -14.55 -36.21
N SER A 153 31.02 -14.27 -35.40
CA SER A 153 30.85 -13.57 -34.12
C SER A 153 30.49 -12.10 -34.33
N ALA A 154 31.11 -11.45 -35.31
CA ALA A 154 30.79 -10.08 -35.69
C ALA A 154 29.37 -9.98 -36.28
N SER A 155 28.96 -10.91 -37.14
CA SER A 155 27.60 -10.91 -37.71
C SER A 155 26.51 -11.14 -36.67
N GLN A 156 26.68 -12.12 -35.77
CA GLN A 156 25.74 -12.37 -34.67
C GLN A 156 25.73 -11.21 -33.67
N GLY A 157 26.91 -10.63 -33.39
CA GLY A 157 27.05 -9.45 -32.54
C GLY A 157 26.33 -8.24 -33.11
N LEU A 158 26.45 -7.98 -34.42
CA LEU A 158 25.76 -6.91 -35.12
C LEU A 158 24.24 -7.09 -35.06
N GLU A 159 23.74 -8.29 -35.39
CA GLU A 159 22.31 -8.61 -35.34
C GLU A 159 21.75 -8.39 -33.93
N ARG A 160 22.45 -8.88 -32.91
CA ARG A 160 22.07 -8.68 -31.50
C ARG A 160 22.11 -7.20 -31.11
N ALA A 161 23.16 -6.47 -31.47
CA ALA A 161 23.28 -5.04 -31.17
C ALA A 161 22.18 -4.22 -31.83
N GLN A 162 21.82 -4.52 -33.08
CA GLN A 162 20.74 -3.86 -33.81
C GLN A 162 19.37 -4.19 -33.21
N ARG A 163 19.13 -5.47 -32.84
CA ARG A 163 17.90 -5.88 -32.14
C ARG A 163 17.73 -5.08 -30.85
N GLU A 164 18.74 -5.10 -29.97
CA GLU A 164 18.70 -4.40 -28.68
C GLU A 164 18.57 -2.87 -28.84
N LEU A 165 19.24 -2.28 -29.83
CA LEU A 165 19.09 -0.86 -30.17
C LEU A 165 17.65 -0.53 -30.57
N SER A 166 17.01 -1.37 -31.38
CA SER A 166 15.63 -1.17 -31.84
C SER A 166 14.63 -1.28 -30.68
N LEU A 167 14.83 -2.23 -29.77
CA LEU A 167 14.02 -2.42 -28.56
C LEU A 167 14.19 -1.24 -27.61
N ALA A 168 15.43 -0.81 -27.35
CA ALA A 168 15.71 0.33 -26.48
C ALA A 168 15.13 1.64 -27.03
N THR A 169 15.17 1.84 -28.34
CA THR A 169 14.62 3.03 -28.98
C THR A 169 13.09 3.08 -28.85
N ARG A 170 12.40 1.98 -29.18
CA ARG A 170 10.93 1.86 -29.00
C ARG A 170 10.54 2.01 -27.53
N TYR A 171 11.31 1.39 -26.62
CA TYR A 171 11.06 1.48 -25.18
C TYR A 171 11.13 2.92 -24.68
N ASN A 172 12.20 3.65 -25.02
CA ASN A 172 12.35 5.05 -24.60
C ASN A 172 11.22 5.94 -25.15
N ARG A 173 10.78 5.68 -26.40
CA ARG A 173 9.65 6.38 -27.00
C ARG A 173 8.33 6.06 -26.28
N ALA A 174 8.09 4.79 -25.97
CA ALA A 174 6.91 4.35 -25.23
C ALA A 174 6.84 4.97 -23.84
N VAL A 175 7.97 5.05 -23.13
CA VAL A 175 8.08 5.74 -21.83
C VAL A 175 7.76 7.23 -21.96
N GLU A 176 8.28 7.92 -22.98
CA GLU A 176 7.96 9.34 -23.22
C GLU A 176 6.47 9.57 -23.48
N LEU A 177 5.85 8.66 -24.25
CA LEU A 177 4.44 8.71 -24.60
C LEU A 177 3.53 8.31 -23.45
N SER A 178 4.00 7.55 -22.46
CA SER A 178 3.15 7.00 -21.38
C SER A 178 2.32 8.06 -20.65
N SER A 179 2.78 9.31 -20.59
CA SER A 179 2.04 10.43 -19.98
C SER A 179 1.26 11.31 -20.98
N LYS A 180 1.60 11.25 -22.27
CA LYS A 180 1.06 12.15 -23.32
C LYS A 180 0.01 11.46 -24.18
N ASP A 181 0.30 10.23 -24.59
CA ASP A 181 -0.55 9.36 -25.40
C ASP A 181 -0.38 7.91 -24.90
N PRO A 182 -1.17 7.50 -23.90
CA PRO A 182 -1.07 6.16 -23.31
C PRO A 182 -1.42 5.05 -24.30
N LEU A 183 -2.24 5.33 -25.31
CA LEU A 183 -2.62 4.33 -26.31
C LEU A 183 -1.47 4.05 -27.28
N GLU A 184 -0.78 5.10 -27.75
CA GLU A 184 0.42 4.95 -28.58
C GLU A 184 1.55 4.27 -27.79
N ALA A 185 1.73 4.63 -26.50
CA ALA A 185 2.69 3.95 -25.61
C ALA A 185 2.39 2.45 -25.47
N LEU A 186 1.12 2.09 -25.28
CA LEU A 186 0.67 0.71 -25.14
C LEU A 186 0.94 -0.13 -26.39
N LEU A 187 0.76 0.45 -27.59
CA LEU A 187 1.08 -0.21 -28.86
C LEU A 187 2.58 -0.55 -28.92
N LEU A 188 3.45 0.43 -28.64
CA LEU A 188 4.90 0.22 -28.66
C LEU A 188 5.35 -0.81 -27.62
N PHE A 189 4.78 -0.79 -26.41
CA PHE A 189 5.08 -1.81 -25.40
C PHE A 189 4.62 -3.20 -25.81
N ARG A 190 3.46 -3.34 -26.46
CA ARG A 190 2.99 -4.64 -26.98
C ARG A 190 3.89 -5.18 -28.09
N GLU A 191 4.36 -4.33 -28.99
CA GLU A 191 5.35 -4.71 -30.02
C GLU A 191 6.66 -5.21 -29.37
N ILE A 192 7.17 -4.50 -28.37
CA ILE A 192 8.36 -4.92 -27.61
C ILE A 192 8.11 -6.27 -26.94
N ARG A 193 6.97 -6.46 -26.27
CA ARG A 193 6.61 -7.71 -25.59
C ARG A 193 6.47 -8.89 -26.55
N GLN A 194 6.02 -8.64 -27.78
CA GLN A 194 5.92 -9.68 -28.81
C GLN A 194 7.29 -10.14 -29.30
N GLU A 195 8.25 -9.23 -29.39
CA GLU A 195 9.62 -9.53 -29.81
C GLU A 195 10.48 -10.08 -28.66
N ASP A 196 10.23 -9.62 -27.45
CA ASP A 196 10.94 -10.01 -26.23
C ASP A 196 10.01 -9.94 -24.99
N PRO A 197 9.43 -11.08 -24.56
CA PRO A 197 8.48 -11.10 -23.45
C PRO A 197 9.07 -10.69 -22.09
N ALA A 198 10.40 -10.77 -21.93
CA ALA A 198 11.10 -10.50 -20.67
C ALA A 198 11.88 -9.17 -20.71
N TYR A 199 11.62 -8.31 -21.69
CA TYR A 199 12.33 -7.05 -21.84
C TYR A 199 11.97 -6.07 -20.72
N LYS A 200 12.89 -5.90 -19.76
CA LYS A 200 12.79 -4.94 -18.65
C LYS A 200 11.45 -5.07 -17.89
N ASP A 201 10.78 -3.94 -17.67
CA ASP A 201 9.51 -3.76 -16.97
C ASP A 201 8.32 -3.61 -17.94
N VAL A 202 8.47 -4.00 -19.21
CA VAL A 202 7.43 -3.78 -20.25
C VAL A 202 6.11 -4.47 -19.89
N ALA A 203 6.15 -5.67 -19.33
CA ALA A 203 4.94 -6.38 -18.93
C ALA A 203 4.15 -5.62 -17.86
N GLU A 204 4.84 -5.09 -16.84
CA GLU A 204 4.26 -4.30 -15.76
C GLU A 204 3.73 -2.95 -16.29
N ARG A 205 4.48 -2.28 -17.16
CA ARG A 205 4.04 -1.02 -17.80
C ARG A 205 2.79 -1.19 -18.65
N ILE A 206 2.66 -2.30 -19.38
CA ILE A 206 1.45 -2.63 -20.14
C ILE A 206 0.26 -2.73 -19.19
N GLU A 207 0.39 -3.48 -18.11
CA GLU A 207 -0.69 -3.67 -17.13
C GLU A 207 -1.10 -2.34 -16.46
N GLN A 208 -0.12 -1.52 -16.07
CA GLN A 208 -0.36 -0.20 -15.48
C GLN A 208 -1.12 0.73 -16.45
N ILE A 209 -0.68 0.81 -17.70
CA ILE A 209 -1.32 1.66 -18.72
C ILE A 209 -2.70 1.13 -19.08
N GLU A 210 -2.87 -0.18 -19.25
CA GLU A 210 -4.18 -0.79 -19.51
C GLU A 210 -5.18 -0.49 -18.38
N THR A 211 -4.73 -0.56 -17.13
CA THR A 211 -5.54 -0.20 -15.96
C THR A 211 -5.92 1.28 -15.98
N GLN A 212 -4.97 2.17 -16.24
CA GLN A 212 -5.24 3.62 -16.32
C GLN A 212 -6.21 3.98 -17.45
N VAL A 213 -6.04 3.40 -18.64
CA VAL A 213 -6.94 3.62 -19.78
C VAL A 213 -8.34 3.11 -19.47
N ALA A 214 -8.47 1.91 -18.90
CA ALA A 214 -9.78 1.35 -18.55
C ALA A 214 -10.50 2.17 -17.46
N LEU A 215 -9.77 2.69 -16.46
CA LEU A 215 -10.33 3.60 -15.46
C LEU A 215 -10.77 4.93 -16.09
N GLN A 216 -9.98 5.45 -17.04
CA GLN A 216 -10.30 6.68 -17.76
C GLN A 216 -11.55 6.54 -18.63
N GLU A 217 -11.72 5.42 -19.33
CA GLU A 217 -12.92 5.13 -20.12
C GLU A 217 -14.18 5.12 -19.24
N ILE A 218 -14.16 4.37 -18.13
CA ILE A 218 -15.30 4.37 -17.18
C ILE A 218 -15.56 5.76 -16.63
N PHE A 219 -14.51 6.53 -16.31
CA PHE A 219 -14.67 7.89 -15.80
C PHE A 219 -15.36 8.81 -16.81
N ILE A 220 -15.00 8.72 -18.10
CA ILE A 220 -15.63 9.52 -19.16
C ILE A 220 -17.11 9.15 -19.28
N GLU A 221 -17.44 7.85 -19.29
CA GLU A 221 -18.83 7.39 -19.32
C GLU A 221 -19.61 7.85 -18.07
N ALA A 222 -18.97 7.83 -16.89
CA ALA A 222 -19.58 8.27 -15.64
C ALA A 222 -19.90 9.78 -15.67
N GLU A 223 -18.98 10.58 -16.20
CA GLU A 223 -19.17 12.03 -16.36
C GLU A 223 -20.28 12.33 -17.38
N GLU A 224 -20.39 11.57 -18.47
CA GLU A 224 -21.48 11.72 -19.44
C GLU A 224 -22.84 11.39 -18.80
N ALA A 225 -22.94 10.28 -18.06
CA ALA A 225 -24.14 9.92 -17.31
C ALA A 225 -24.51 10.99 -16.27
N TYR A 226 -23.51 11.52 -15.56
CA TYR A 226 -23.70 12.59 -14.57
C TYR A 226 -24.21 13.88 -15.22
N GLN A 227 -23.59 14.33 -16.32
CA GLN A 227 -23.98 15.56 -17.03
C GLN A 227 -25.37 15.45 -17.67
N SER A 228 -25.74 14.26 -18.14
CA SER A 228 -27.08 13.99 -18.70
C SER A 228 -28.16 13.78 -17.63
N SER A 229 -27.83 13.92 -16.34
CA SER A 229 -28.73 13.65 -15.21
C SER A 229 -29.24 12.20 -15.16
N ASP A 230 -28.56 11.25 -15.81
CA ASP A 230 -28.75 9.82 -15.59
C ASP A 230 -28.05 9.43 -14.28
N TRP A 231 -28.66 9.84 -13.17
CA TRP A 231 -28.10 9.63 -11.83
C TRP A 231 -27.90 8.16 -11.51
N LYS A 232 -28.73 7.26 -12.06
CA LYS A 232 -28.60 5.83 -11.84
C LYS A 232 -27.36 5.29 -12.58
N GLY A 233 -27.18 5.62 -13.85
CA GLY A 233 -25.99 5.25 -14.62
C GLY A 233 -24.72 5.83 -13.99
N ALA A 234 -24.74 7.10 -13.57
CA ALA A 234 -23.63 7.74 -12.89
C ALA A 234 -23.24 7.01 -11.59
N ILE A 235 -24.21 6.62 -10.75
CA ILE A 235 -23.95 5.81 -9.54
C ILE A 235 -23.26 4.49 -9.90
N GLU A 236 -23.78 3.76 -10.88
CA GLU A 236 -23.24 2.45 -11.29
C GLU A 236 -21.78 2.59 -11.77
N LEU A 237 -21.48 3.62 -12.56
CA LEU A 237 -20.15 3.82 -13.12
C LEU A 237 -19.13 4.35 -12.10
N TYR A 238 -19.49 5.34 -11.27
CA TYR A 238 -18.60 5.83 -10.22
C TYR A 238 -18.34 4.78 -9.12
N THR A 239 -19.34 3.96 -8.79
CA THR A 239 -19.14 2.84 -7.84
C THR A 239 -18.25 1.75 -8.45
N ALA A 240 -18.41 1.43 -9.73
CA ALA A 240 -17.52 0.50 -10.44
C ALA A 240 -16.08 1.01 -10.50
N LEU A 241 -15.89 2.30 -10.79
CA LEU A 241 -14.57 2.94 -10.81
C LEU A 241 -13.90 2.86 -9.44
N ARG A 242 -14.62 3.24 -8.38
CA ARG A 242 -14.12 3.19 -6.99
C ARG A 242 -13.86 1.75 -6.50
N GLY A 243 -14.59 0.78 -7.03
CA GLY A 243 -14.36 -0.65 -6.78
C GLY A 243 -13.10 -1.20 -7.44
N ARG A 244 -12.63 -0.58 -8.53
CA ARG A 244 -11.38 -0.95 -9.23
C ARG A 244 -10.16 -0.20 -8.68
N ASP A 245 -10.30 1.11 -8.49
CA ASP A 245 -9.27 1.96 -7.91
C ASP A 245 -9.95 3.06 -7.08
N ILE A 246 -9.75 2.99 -5.77
CA ILE A 246 -10.37 3.90 -4.81
C ILE A 246 -9.73 5.30 -4.82
N ASP A 247 -8.49 5.41 -5.30
CA ASP A 247 -7.69 6.64 -5.29
C ASP A 247 -7.86 7.43 -6.60
N TYR A 248 -8.27 6.78 -7.69
CA TYR A 248 -8.45 7.40 -9.01
C TYR A 248 -9.44 8.57 -8.96
N ARG A 249 -8.93 9.79 -9.19
CA ARG A 249 -9.70 11.05 -9.23
C ARG A 249 -10.70 11.18 -8.07
N SER A 250 -10.32 10.65 -6.92
CA SER A 250 -11.25 10.32 -5.84
C SER A 250 -12.12 11.52 -5.43
N VAL A 251 -11.54 12.71 -5.29
CA VAL A 251 -12.27 13.94 -4.89
C VAL A 251 -13.46 14.22 -5.80
N THR A 252 -13.27 14.12 -7.11
CA THR A 252 -14.33 14.35 -8.10
C THR A 252 -15.35 13.21 -8.08
N VAL A 253 -14.87 11.97 -8.06
CA VAL A 253 -15.71 10.77 -8.04
C VAL A 253 -16.65 10.76 -6.85
N GLU A 254 -16.17 11.09 -5.65
CA GLU A 254 -17.02 11.13 -4.45
C GLU A 254 -18.04 12.27 -4.51
N GLN A 255 -17.63 13.48 -4.92
CA GLN A 255 -18.54 14.62 -5.02
C GLN A 255 -19.68 14.30 -5.99
N HIS A 256 -19.36 13.80 -7.18
CA HIS A 256 -20.35 13.44 -8.18
C HIS A 256 -21.18 12.23 -7.76
N LEU A 257 -20.60 11.25 -7.07
CA LEU A 257 -21.34 10.11 -6.52
C LEU A 257 -22.32 10.53 -5.41
N PHE A 258 -21.91 11.43 -4.51
CA PHE A 258 -22.78 12.04 -3.49
C PHE A 258 -23.96 12.76 -4.13
N GLU A 259 -23.68 13.63 -5.10
CA GLU A 259 -24.70 14.38 -5.81
C GLU A 259 -25.64 13.46 -6.60
N SER A 260 -25.10 12.41 -7.21
CA SER A 260 -25.88 11.40 -7.93
C SER A 260 -26.81 10.64 -7.00
N TYR A 261 -26.34 10.19 -5.82
CA TYR A 261 -27.22 9.56 -4.82
C TYR A 261 -28.34 10.49 -4.37
N ARG A 262 -28.02 11.75 -4.03
CA ARG A 262 -29.00 12.74 -3.58
C ARG A 262 -30.03 13.04 -4.67
N ASN A 263 -29.57 13.27 -5.89
CA ASN A 263 -30.45 13.61 -7.00
C ASN A 263 -31.30 12.41 -7.43
N TYR A 264 -30.73 11.20 -7.46
CA TYR A 264 -31.51 9.98 -7.71
C TYR A 264 -32.60 9.79 -6.66
N ALA A 265 -32.30 9.98 -5.37
CA ALA A 265 -33.30 9.94 -4.30
C ALA A 265 -34.44 10.96 -4.54
N ARG A 266 -34.12 12.19 -4.95
CA ARG A 266 -35.13 13.19 -5.32
C ARG A 266 -35.98 12.75 -6.51
N THR A 267 -35.40 12.10 -7.52
CA THR A 267 -36.19 11.57 -8.65
C THR A 267 -37.18 10.50 -8.20
N LEU A 268 -36.80 9.62 -7.27
CA LEU A 268 -37.70 8.61 -6.70
C LEU A 268 -38.88 9.26 -5.93
N LEU A 269 -38.62 10.36 -5.21
CA LEU A 269 -39.64 11.11 -4.48
C LEU A 269 -40.62 11.89 -5.38
N SER A 270 -40.23 12.19 -6.61
CA SER A 270 -41.07 12.96 -7.54
C SER A 270 -42.33 12.20 -8.00
N GLN A 271 -42.38 10.89 -7.77
CA GLN A 271 -43.52 10.05 -8.15
C GLN A 271 -44.72 10.28 -7.21
N GLN A 272 -45.93 10.22 -7.78
CA GLN A 272 -47.16 10.41 -7.02
C GLN A 272 -47.44 9.17 -6.16
N SER A 273 -47.51 9.34 -4.82
CA SER A 273 -47.77 8.27 -3.84
C SER A 273 -46.81 7.08 -3.92
N PRO A 274 -45.53 7.25 -3.51
CA PRO A 274 -44.54 6.18 -3.55
C PRO A 274 -44.90 4.98 -2.67
N SER A 275 -44.67 3.79 -3.22
CA SER A 275 -44.79 2.50 -2.52
C SER A 275 -43.78 2.38 -1.38
N ARG A 276 -44.04 1.46 -0.43
CA ARG A 276 -43.12 1.17 0.67
C ARG A 276 -41.70 0.84 0.19
N ALA A 277 -41.56 -0.03 -0.80
CA ALA A 277 -40.26 -0.40 -1.37
C ALA A 277 -39.52 0.79 -1.99
N GLN A 278 -40.24 1.71 -2.64
CA GLN A 278 -39.63 2.93 -3.20
C GLN A 278 -39.17 3.90 -2.10
N LEU A 279 -39.95 4.05 -1.03
CA LEU A 279 -39.55 4.85 0.12
C LEU A 279 -38.31 4.27 0.81
N GLU A 280 -38.26 2.95 1.03
CA GLU A 280 -37.09 2.25 1.58
C GLU A 280 -35.86 2.45 0.70
N ARG A 281 -36.00 2.31 -0.62
CA ARG A 281 -34.92 2.57 -1.57
C ARG A 281 -34.48 4.04 -1.57
N THR A 282 -35.41 4.97 -1.41
CA THR A 282 -35.09 6.41 -1.33
C THR A 282 -34.28 6.72 -0.08
N ILE A 283 -34.69 6.18 1.07
CA ILE A 283 -33.93 6.30 2.33
C ILE A 283 -32.54 5.73 2.17
N GLU A 284 -32.40 4.57 1.52
CA GLU A 284 -31.11 3.96 1.24
C GLU A 284 -30.21 4.91 0.42
N MET A 285 -30.73 5.53 -0.64
CA MET A 285 -29.94 6.48 -1.45
C MET A 285 -29.48 7.69 -0.63
N TYR A 286 -30.35 8.30 0.19
CA TYR A 286 -29.91 9.40 1.06
C TYR A 286 -28.92 8.93 2.13
N ARG A 287 -29.06 7.71 2.66
CA ARG A 287 -28.06 7.14 3.59
C ARG A 287 -26.72 6.92 2.91
N LEU A 288 -26.70 6.48 1.64
CA LEU A 288 -25.48 6.36 0.84
C LEU A 288 -24.86 7.72 0.51
N ALA A 289 -25.67 8.77 0.35
CA ALA A 289 -25.19 10.14 0.25
C ALA A 289 -24.56 10.62 1.58
N LEU A 290 -25.21 10.33 2.72
CA LEU A 290 -24.75 10.74 4.06
C LEU A 290 -23.52 9.99 4.59
N SER A 291 -23.44 8.69 4.35
CA SER A 291 -22.42 8.25 3.43
C SER A 291 -21.15 9.08 3.29
N LEU A 292 -21.05 9.62 2.08
CA LEU A 292 -20.03 10.48 1.50
C LEU A 292 -19.95 11.83 2.21
N GLN A 293 -21.09 12.44 2.50
CA GLN A 293 -21.14 13.74 3.19
C GLN A 293 -22.02 13.67 4.44
N PRO A 294 -21.46 13.25 5.59
CA PRO A 294 -22.21 13.15 6.83
C PRO A 294 -22.81 14.49 7.27
N ARG A 295 -22.21 15.61 6.83
CA ARG A 295 -22.64 16.98 7.13
C ARG A 295 -23.74 17.54 6.21
N ASP A 296 -24.24 16.78 5.23
CA ASP A 296 -25.36 17.24 4.38
C ASP A 296 -26.70 17.29 5.15
N ARG A 297 -27.21 18.50 5.36
CA ARG A 297 -28.44 18.76 6.14
C ARG A 297 -29.69 18.21 5.45
N GLU A 298 -29.75 18.33 4.13
CA GLU A 298 -30.92 17.93 3.35
C GLU A 298 -31.13 16.43 3.40
N SER A 299 -30.10 15.64 3.07
CA SER A 299 -30.21 14.18 3.06
C SER A 299 -30.58 13.64 4.43
N ARG A 300 -30.09 14.24 5.53
CA ARG A 300 -30.49 13.84 6.90
C ARG A 300 -31.96 14.12 7.17
N LEU A 301 -32.41 15.33 6.86
CA LEU A 301 -33.82 15.69 7.03
C LEU A 301 -34.72 14.74 6.25
N GLN A 302 -34.35 14.40 5.01
CA GLN A 302 -35.11 13.46 4.19
C GLN A 302 -35.16 12.06 4.80
N VAL A 303 -34.03 11.52 5.28
CA VAL A 303 -34.01 10.22 5.97
C VAL A 303 -34.93 10.20 7.18
N GLU A 304 -34.89 11.25 8.00
CA GLU A 304 -35.73 11.37 9.20
C GLU A 304 -37.23 11.40 8.86
N LEU A 305 -37.64 12.26 7.93
CA LEU A 305 -39.04 12.40 7.55
C LEU A 305 -39.58 11.13 6.87
N LEU A 306 -38.80 10.53 5.97
CA LEU A 306 -39.17 9.28 5.28
C LEU A 306 -39.25 8.10 6.26
N GLY A 307 -38.32 8.02 7.22
CA GLY A 307 -38.31 7.01 8.28
C GLY A 307 -39.56 7.10 9.15
N LYS A 308 -39.87 8.29 9.67
CA LYS A 308 -41.10 8.55 10.46
C LYS A 308 -42.36 8.22 9.67
N HIS A 309 -42.40 8.52 8.37
CA HIS A 309 -43.57 8.24 7.53
C HIS A 309 -43.77 6.73 7.33
N LEU A 310 -42.69 5.98 7.12
CA LEU A 310 -42.74 4.52 7.00
C LEU A 310 -43.15 3.86 8.32
N GLU A 311 -42.60 4.32 9.43
CA GLU A 311 -42.96 3.83 10.77
C GLU A 311 -44.44 4.11 11.06
N ALA A 312 -44.92 5.32 10.77
CA ALA A 312 -46.32 5.65 10.92
C ALA A 312 -47.24 4.76 10.07
N ARG A 313 -46.84 4.40 8.85
CA ARG A 313 -47.58 3.43 8.01
C ARG A 313 -47.64 2.05 8.67
N SER A 314 -46.52 1.54 9.20
CA SER A 314 -46.49 0.26 9.93
C SER A 314 -47.40 0.28 11.16
N LEU A 315 -47.36 1.36 11.94
CA LEU A 315 -48.22 1.53 13.11
C LEU A 315 -49.71 1.57 12.74
N MET A 316 -50.06 2.19 11.61
CA MET A 316 -51.45 2.18 11.11
C MET A 316 -51.90 0.77 10.69
N ASP A 317 -51.02 -0.03 10.08
CA ASP A 317 -51.30 -1.43 9.73
C ASP A 317 -51.52 -2.29 11.00
N GLU A 318 -50.85 -1.94 12.11
CA GLU A 318 -51.03 -2.53 13.45
C GLU A 318 -52.22 -1.94 14.24
N GLU A 319 -53.03 -1.07 13.64
CA GLU A 319 -54.11 -0.30 14.30
C GLU A 319 -53.66 0.59 15.48
N ARG A 320 -52.37 0.91 15.59
CA ARG A 320 -51.78 1.81 16.62
C ARG A 320 -51.85 3.27 16.19
N PHE A 321 -53.06 3.76 15.92
CA PHE A 321 -53.30 5.08 15.30
C PHE A 321 -52.85 6.28 16.15
N ALA A 322 -52.82 6.15 17.49
CA ALA A 322 -52.37 7.21 18.38
C ALA A 322 -50.90 7.57 18.13
N GLU A 323 -50.04 6.56 18.04
CA GLU A 323 -48.60 6.70 17.84
C GLU A 323 -48.30 7.16 16.41
N ALA A 324 -49.01 6.60 15.42
CA ALA A 324 -48.92 7.05 14.04
C ALA A 324 -49.27 8.55 13.89
N ALA A 325 -50.33 9.02 14.56
CA ALA A 325 -50.73 10.42 14.50
C ALA A 325 -49.67 11.39 15.07
N ILE A 326 -48.90 10.96 16.07
CA ILE A 326 -47.79 11.74 16.64
C ILE A 326 -46.69 11.93 15.58
N LEU A 327 -46.23 10.84 14.96
CA LEU A 327 -45.18 10.87 13.95
C LEU A 327 -45.58 11.71 12.72
N LEU A 328 -46.80 11.50 12.21
CA LEU A 328 -47.32 12.22 11.03
C LEU A 328 -47.54 13.72 11.31
N SER A 329 -47.91 14.08 12.54
CA SER A 329 -48.02 15.49 12.97
C SER A 329 -46.66 16.17 13.00
N ALA A 330 -45.62 15.47 13.47
CA ALA A 330 -44.25 15.97 13.48
C ALA A 330 -43.69 16.16 12.06
N ILE A 331 -44.03 15.28 11.11
CA ILE A 331 -43.69 15.50 9.70
C ILE A 331 -44.44 16.73 9.16
N HIS A 332 -45.74 16.83 9.43
CA HIS A 332 -46.58 17.91 8.90
C HIS A 332 -46.17 19.30 9.40
N SER A 333 -45.63 19.43 10.62
CA SER A 333 -45.13 20.70 11.13
C SER A 333 -43.84 21.17 10.45
N VAL A 334 -43.03 20.22 9.94
CA VAL A 334 -41.76 20.49 9.25
C VAL A 334 -41.98 20.72 7.76
N ASP A 335 -42.73 19.82 7.10
CA ASP A 335 -43.10 19.92 5.69
C ASP A 335 -44.59 19.58 5.50
N PRO A 336 -45.48 20.59 5.44
CA PRO A 336 -46.91 20.36 5.25
C PRO A 336 -47.27 19.67 3.93
N ASN A 337 -46.40 19.77 2.91
CA ASN A 337 -46.59 19.21 1.58
C ASN A 337 -45.73 17.95 1.34
N PHE A 338 -45.16 17.37 2.39
CA PHE A 338 -44.32 16.17 2.31
C PHE A 338 -44.99 15.08 1.47
N LEU A 339 -44.20 14.49 0.56
CA LEU A 339 -44.64 13.50 -0.43
C LEU A 339 -45.85 13.95 -1.24
N ASN A 340 -45.83 15.20 -1.72
CA ASN A 340 -46.91 15.83 -2.49
C ASN A 340 -48.27 15.83 -1.76
N GLY A 341 -48.24 15.83 -0.43
CA GLY A 341 -49.45 15.78 0.41
C GLY A 341 -49.91 14.39 0.83
N ASP A 342 -49.15 13.34 0.56
CA ASP A 342 -49.46 12.00 1.06
C ASP A 342 -49.45 11.97 2.61
N ASN A 343 -48.50 12.68 3.24
CA ASN A 343 -48.43 12.74 4.71
C ASN A 343 -49.67 13.36 5.36
N ARG A 344 -50.22 14.46 4.80
CA ARG A 344 -51.44 15.07 5.34
C ARG A 344 -52.66 14.16 5.18
N GLN A 345 -52.71 13.35 4.12
CA GLN A 345 -53.76 12.35 3.93
C GLN A 345 -53.63 11.21 4.96
N ALA A 346 -52.42 10.72 5.20
CA ALA A 346 -52.13 9.74 6.24
C ALA A 346 -52.44 10.29 7.66
N LEU A 347 -52.06 11.55 7.94
CA LEU A 347 -52.35 12.21 9.21
C LEU A 347 -53.86 12.31 9.47
N TYR A 348 -54.63 12.72 8.47
CA TYR A 348 -56.09 12.75 8.55
C TYR A 348 -56.67 11.38 8.88
N PHE A 349 -56.20 10.34 8.18
CA PHE A 349 -56.64 8.96 8.41
C PHE A 349 -56.32 8.49 9.83
N ALA A 350 -55.08 8.68 10.31
CA ALA A 350 -54.66 8.30 11.65
C ALA A 350 -55.50 9.00 12.74
N LEU A 351 -55.70 10.33 12.63
CA LEU A 351 -56.50 11.09 13.61
C LEU A 351 -57.96 10.66 13.63
N LEU A 352 -58.55 10.37 12.46
CA LEU A 352 -59.93 9.91 12.35
C LEU A 352 -60.12 8.54 13.02
N HIS A 353 -59.22 7.59 12.75
CA HIS A 353 -59.29 6.24 13.32
C HIS A 353 -58.95 6.23 14.81
N TYR A 354 -57.98 7.03 15.25
CA TYR A 354 -57.68 7.19 16.68
C TYR A 354 -58.87 7.78 17.44
N GLY A 355 -59.52 8.82 16.90
CA GLY A 355 -60.76 9.35 17.46
C GLY A 355 -61.86 8.29 17.56
N SER A 356 -61.97 7.41 16.57
CA SER A 356 -62.92 6.29 16.60
C SER A 356 -62.58 5.23 17.65
N GLN A 357 -61.31 4.95 17.92
CA GLN A 357 -60.89 4.03 18.98
C GLN A 357 -61.21 4.59 20.36
N LEU A 358 -60.90 5.87 20.61
CA LEU A 358 -61.24 6.56 21.86
C LEU A 358 -62.76 6.58 22.10
N GLN A 359 -63.53 6.84 21.04
CA GLN A 359 -64.99 6.82 21.11
C GLN A 359 -65.54 5.44 21.51
N LYS A 360 -64.98 4.35 20.94
CA LYS A 360 -65.34 2.97 21.32
C LYS A 360 -64.95 2.64 22.77
N ALA A 361 -63.83 3.20 23.24
CA ALA A 361 -63.36 3.05 24.61
C ALA A 361 -64.14 3.93 25.63
N GLY A 362 -65.06 4.77 25.18
CA GLY A 362 -65.86 5.66 26.04
C GLY A 362 -65.20 7.00 26.37
N ASP A 363 -63.97 7.26 25.90
CA ASP A 363 -63.32 8.57 26.03
C ASP A 363 -63.82 9.54 24.95
N LEU A 364 -65.03 10.05 25.14
CA LEU A 364 -65.67 10.98 24.23
C LEU A 364 -64.95 12.34 24.14
N LYS A 365 -64.27 12.78 25.22
CA LYS A 365 -63.52 14.05 25.21
C LYS A 365 -62.25 13.92 24.37
N GLY A 366 -61.51 12.83 24.55
CA GLY A 366 -60.37 12.49 23.71
C GLY A 366 -60.78 12.34 22.25
N ALA A 367 -61.85 11.59 21.97
CA ALA A 367 -62.38 11.42 20.62
C ALA A 367 -62.73 12.75 19.95
N LEU A 368 -63.42 13.65 20.67
CA LEU A 368 -63.77 14.98 20.15
C LEU A 368 -62.53 15.78 19.75
N LYS A 369 -61.48 15.77 20.59
CA LYS A 369 -60.22 16.45 20.29
C LYS A 369 -59.61 15.94 18.99
N GLN A 370 -59.54 14.62 18.79
CA GLN A 370 -58.96 14.05 17.57
C GLN A 370 -59.79 14.40 16.32
N TYR A 371 -61.11 14.32 16.38
CA TYR A 371 -61.96 14.71 15.26
C TYR A 371 -61.88 16.21 14.93
N GLN A 372 -61.72 17.08 15.93
CA GLN A 372 -61.47 18.51 15.70
C GLN A 372 -60.14 18.73 14.97
N THR A 373 -59.07 18.06 15.41
CA THR A 373 -57.77 18.14 14.75
C THR A 373 -57.86 17.63 13.30
N ALA A 374 -58.48 16.45 13.09
CA ALA A 374 -58.70 15.88 11.76
C ALA A 374 -59.53 16.81 10.85
N ALA A 375 -60.54 17.48 11.40
CA ALA A 375 -61.40 18.40 10.65
C ALA A 375 -60.68 19.64 10.10
N ASN A 376 -59.52 19.97 10.70
CA ASN A 376 -58.71 21.14 10.38
C ASN A 376 -57.48 20.81 9.53
N VAL A 377 -57.24 19.55 9.17
CA VAL A 377 -56.13 19.19 8.27
C VAL A 377 -56.37 19.82 6.90
N PRO A 378 -55.45 20.67 6.38
CA PRO A 378 -55.65 21.37 5.12
C PRO A 378 -55.51 20.44 3.91
N GLY A 379 -56.23 20.71 2.83
CA GLY A 379 -56.02 20.03 1.54
C GLY A 379 -56.42 18.56 1.50
N VAL A 380 -57.27 18.10 2.42
CA VAL A 380 -57.87 16.75 2.47
C VAL A 380 -59.39 16.87 2.66
N ASN A 381 -60.16 15.84 2.28
CA ASN A 381 -61.60 15.83 2.46
C ASN A 381 -61.97 15.56 3.94
N THR A 382 -62.30 16.62 4.68
CA THR A 382 -62.59 16.56 6.13
C THR A 382 -64.06 16.36 6.49
N ALA A 383 -64.93 16.01 5.54
CA ALA A 383 -66.37 15.90 5.77
C ALA A 383 -66.72 14.89 6.87
N GLU A 384 -66.06 13.72 6.88
CA GLU A 384 -66.33 12.68 7.88
C GLU A 384 -65.87 13.10 9.29
N ALA A 385 -64.67 13.68 9.42
CA ALA A 385 -64.19 14.22 10.69
C ALA A 385 -65.16 15.27 11.26
N LYS A 386 -65.64 16.21 10.42
CA LYS A 386 -66.64 17.22 10.82
C LYS A 386 -67.96 16.61 11.26
N MET A 387 -68.39 15.53 10.61
CA MET A 387 -69.60 14.78 11.01
C MET A 387 -69.39 14.11 12.38
N ARG A 388 -68.31 13.34 12.55
CA ARG A 388 -67.99 12.63 13.80
C ARG A 388 -67.79 13.59 14.97
N GLN A 389 -67.12 14.72 14.73
CA GLN A 389 -66.97 15.83 15.68
C GLN A 389 -68.33 16.29 16.21
N ARG A 390 -69.31 16.56 15.34
CA ARG A 390 -70.65 17.02 15.76
C ARG A 390 -71.39 15.95 16.56
N LEU A 391 -71.33 14.68 16.13
CA LEU A 391 -71.99 13.58 16.82
C LEU A 391 -71.44 13.36 18.24
N VAL A 392 -70.11 13.36 18.41
CA VAL A 392 -69.50 13.20 19.73
C VAL A 392 -69.72 14.42 20.62
N ALA A 393 -69.70 15.64 20.06
CA ALA A 393 -70.01 16.85 20.82
C ALA A 393 -71.44 16.81 21.41
N LEU A 394 -72.41 16.25 20.68
CA LEU A 394 -73.77 16.03 21.18
C LEU A 394 -73.82 14.96 22.27
N ALA A 395 -73.02 13.91 22.18
CA ALA A 395 -72.98 12.84 23.18
C ALA A 395 -72.33 13.26 24.52
N LEU A 396 -71.54 14.34 24.55
CA LEU A 396 -70.89 14.89 25.74
C LEU A 396 -71.82 15.75 26.62
N THR A 397 -73.08 15.99 26.22
CA THR A 397 -74.05 16.68 27.07
C THR A 397 -74.49 15.77 28.23
N PRO A 398 -74.57 16.26 29.48
CA PRO A 398 -74.50 15.43 30.67
C PRO A 398 -75.78 14.61 30.94
N THR A 399 -75.61 13.37 31.38
CA THR A 399 -76.58 12.59 32.17
C THR A 399 -75.79 11.87 33.29
N PRO A 400 -76.23 11.86 34.56
CA PRO A 400 -75.42 11.34 35.67
C PRO A 400 -75.56 9.81 35.88
N THR A 401 -74.72 9.28 36.79
CA THR A 401 -74.73 7.99 37.54
C THR A 401 -73.71 6.90 37.08
N PRO A 402 -73.27 5.95 37.93
CA PRO A 402 -72.10 6.05 38.81
C PRO A 402 -71.06 4.91 38.64
N THR A 403 -69.96 5.04 39.35
CA THR A 403 -68.73 4.23 39.43
C THR A 403 -68.88 2.83 40.07
N PRO A 404 -68.15 1.80 39.61
CA PRO A 404 -67.79 0.62 40.42
C PRO A 404 -66.31 0.63 40.87
N MET A 405 -66.08 0.04 42.04
CA MET A 405 -64.83 -0.06 42.82
C MET A 405 -64.11 -1.41 42.55
N PRO A 406 -62.77 -1.53 42.68
CA PRO A 406 -62.02 -2.74 42.32
C PRO A 406 -61.83 -3.73 43.50
N GLN A 407 -61.55 -5.01 43.19
CA GLN A 407 -61.18 -6.07 44.15
C GLN A 407 -59.92 -6.84 43.65
N PRO A 408 -59.02 -7.38 44.53
CA PRO A 408 -57.64 -7.73 44.17
C PRO A 408 -57.29 -9.24 44.15
N THR A 409 -56.05 -9.53 43.68
CA THR A 409 -55.11 -10.68 43.95
C THR A 409 -55.37 -12.01 43.18
N PRO A 410 -54.36 -12.89 42.87
CA PRO A 410 -53.02 -13.01 43.48
C PRO A 410 -51.77 -13.29 42.59
N THR A 411 -50.63 -13.23 43.27
CA THR A 411 -49.24 -13.60 42.96
C THR A 411 -49.03 -15.10 42.69
N PRO A 412 -48.06 -15.51 41.84
CA PRO A 412 -47.47 -16.85 41.86
C PRO A 412 -46.08 -16.90 42.56
N ASP A 413 -45.85 -17.98 43.31
CA ASP A 413 -44.53 -18.41 43.84
C ASP A 413 -43.63 -18.95 42.71
N PRO A 414 -42.28 -18.87 42.84
CA PRO A 414 -41.35 -19.44 41.88
C PRO A 414 -40.96 -20.89 42.23
N GLU A 415 -41.02 -21.78 41.24
CA GLU A 415 -40.34 -23.08 41.27
C GLU A 415 -38.85 -22.88 40.99
N GLU A 416 -37.98 -23.20 41.96
CA GLU A 416 -36.55 -23.39 41.73
C GLU A 416 -36.31 -24.72 40.98
N SER A 417 -36.16 -24.64 39.67
CA SER A 417 -35.50 -25.68 38.88
C SER A 417 -34.04 -25.28 38.68
N GLY A 418 -33.10 -26.15 39.07
CA GLY A 418 -31.66 -25.96 38.85
C GLY A 418 -31.36 -25.67 37.38
N GLN A 419 -31.10 -24.40 37.07
CA GLN A 419 -30.93 -23.89 35.72
C GLN A 419 -29.54 -24.26 35.20
N LEU A 420 -29.48 -24.97 34.07
CA LEU A 420 -28.25 -25.06 33.29
C LEU A 420 -27.85 -23.64 32.84
N ILE A 421 -26.63 -23.23 33.16
CA ILE A 421 -26.06 -21.95 32.71
C ILE A 421 -25.91 -22.02 31.18
N GLN A 422 -26.63 -21.17 30.46
CA GLN A 422 -26.61 -21.12 28.99
C GLN A 422 -25.53 -20.18 28.45
N PRO A 423 -25.04 -20.39 27.21
CA PRO A 423 -24.17 -19.43 26.52
C PRO A 423 -24.89 -18.09 26.26
N LEU A 424 -24.14 -16.98 26.37
CA LEU A 424 -24.65 -15.61 26.23
C LEU A 424 -25.41 -15.36 24.90
N GLU A 425 -25.04 -16.05 23.82
CA GLU A 425 -25.61 -15.88 22.48
C GLU A 425 -27.12 -16.19 22.40
N HIS A 426 -27.69 -16.92 23.38
CA HIS A 426 -29.09 -17.31 23.39
C HIS A 426 -30.04 -16.21 23.86
N PHE A 427 -29.51 -15.13 24.44
CA PHE A 427 -30.30 -14.10 25.12
C PHE A 427 -30.53 -12.85 24.27
N ILE A 428 -30.74 -12.98 22.96
CA ILE A 428 -30.96 -11.83 22.08
C ILE A 428 -32.10 -10.93 22.60
N GLY A 429 -31.84 -9.62 22.68
CA GLY A 429 -32.76 -8.60 23.21
C GLY A 429 -32.68 -8.40 24.73
N TRP A 430 -31.92 -9.22 25.45
CA TRP A 430 -31.67 -9.04 26.88
C TRP A 430 -30.49 -8.08 27.12
N ILE A 431 -30.28 -7.71 28.37
CA ILE A 431 -29.13 -6.91 28.80
C ILE A 431 -28.11 -7.84 29.46
N ALA A 432 -26.91 -7.89 28.92
CA ALA A 432 -25.75 -8.53 29.53
C ALA A 432 -24.92 -7.50 30.27
N TYR A 433 -24.36 -7.85 31.42
CA TYR A 433 -23.59 -6.94 32.27
C TYR A 433 -22.56 -7.71 33.10
N ARG A 434 -21.54 -6.99 33.59
CA ARG A 434 -20.57 -7.52 34.55
C ARG A 434 -21.14 -7.40 35.95
N SER A 435 -20.89 -8.41 36.78
CA SER A 435 -21.32 -8.40 38.19
C SER A 435 -20.25 -8.98 39.10
N ASP A 436 -20.12 -8.45 40.31
CA ASP A 436 -19.33 -9.08 41.38
C ASP A 436 -20.12 -10.16 42.16
N ARG A 437 -21.35 -10.43 41.73
CA ARG A 437 -22.20 -11.50 42.26
C ARG A 437 -21.58 -12.89 42.02
N PRO A 438 -21.47 -13.74 43.05
CA PRO A 438 -20.98 -15.10 42.89
C PRO A 438 -21.95 -15.95 42.06
N GLY A 439 -21.43 -16.89 41.26
CA GLY A 439 -22.23 -17.88 40.52
C GLY A 439 -22.08 -17.84 39.00
N SER A 440 -21.45 -16.81 38.43
CA SER A 440 -21.08 -16.77 37.01
C SER A 440 -19.60 -17.12 36.81
N PRO A 441 -19.25 -18.20 36.09
CA PRO A 441 -17.85 -18.52 35.77
C PRO A 441 -17.14 -17.46 34.92
N SER A 442 -17.89 -16.66 34.17
CA SER A 442 -17.40 -15.59 33.30
C SER A 442 -17.42 -14.21 33.96
N GLY A 443 -18.10 -14.06 35.11
CA GLY A 443 -18.42 -12.75 35.70
C GLY A 443 -19.54 -12.00 34.96
N ILE A 444 -20.13 -12.61 33.93
CA ILE A 444 -21.22 -12.03 33.12
C ILE A 444 -22.56 -12.57 33.57
N TRP A 445 -23.53 -11.67 33.69
CA TRP A 445 -24.92 -11.94 34.02
C TRP A 445 -25.82 -11.34 32.93
N VAL A 446 -27.03 -11.88 32.81
CA VAL A 446 -28.06 -11.35 31.92
C VAL A 446 -29.36 -11.10 32.68
N MET A 447 -30.18 -10.19 32.17
CA MET A 447 -31.54 -9.96 32.64
C MET A 447 -32.43 -9.42 31.52
N ARG A 448 -33.75 -9.55 31.67
CA ARG A 448 -34.69 -8.87 30.77
C ARG A 448 -34.56 -7.35 30.91
N PRO A 449 -34.96 -6.56 29.89
CA PRO A 449 -34.88 -5.09 29.95
C PRO A 449 -35.74 -4.43 31.05
N ASP A 450 -36.65 -5.17 31.69
CA ASP A 450 -37.43 -4.74 32.85
C ASP A 450 -36.79 -5.08 34.20
N GLY A 451 -35.63 -5.76 34.20
CA GLY A 451 -34.89 -6.17 35.41
C GLY A 451 -35.23 -7.56 35.93
N SER A 452 -36.23 -8.23 35.34
CA SER A 452 -36.62 -9.58 35.71
C SER A 452 -35.67 -10.65 35.16
N GLU A 453 -35.78 -11.87 35.69
CA GLU A 453 -35.05 -13.06 35.21
C GLU A 453 -33.51 -12.89 35.21
N GLN A 454 -32.95 -12.29 36.27
CA GLN A 454 -31.50 -12.17 36.43
C GLN A 454 -30.83 -13.53 36.60
N GLN A 455 -29.93 -13.92 35.69
CA GLN A 455 -29.26 -15.22 35.71
C GLN A 455 -27.81 -15.17 35.20
N PRO A 456 -26.91 -16.04 35.70
CA PRO A 456 -25.54 -16.10 35.23
C PRO A 456 -25.46 -16.76 33.84
N VAL A 457 -24.41 -16.45 33.06
CA VAL A 457 -24.18 -17.03 31.73
C VAL A 457 -22.75 -17.52 31.52
N LEU A 458 -22.57 -18.41 30.54
CA LEU A 458 -21.25 -18.77 30.01
C LEU A 458 -20.89 -17.83 28.86
N ASP A 459 -19.63 -17.39 28.82
CA ASP A 459 -19.09 -16.64 27.67
C ASP A 459 -17.72 -17.19 27.22
N PRO A 460 -17.65 -18.45 26.75
CA PRO A 460 -16.37 -19.08 26.39
C PRO A 460 -15.72 -18.46 25.14
N ASN A 461 -16.48 -17.72 24.34
CA ASN A 461 -16.05 -17.17 23.05
C ASN A 461 -15.86 -15.65 23.08
N TYR A 462 -15.85 -15.04 24.28
CA TYR A 462 -15.71 -13.58 24.47
C TYR A 462 -16.77 -12.79 23.66
N PHE A 463 -17.99 -13.32 23.58
CA PHE A 463 -19.09 -12.70 22.86
C PHE A 463 -19.52 -11.39 23.53
N TYR A 464 -19.41 -11.26 24.85
CA TYR A 464 -19.67 -10.00 25.55
C TYR A 464 -18.76 -8.87 25.04
N GLU A 465 -17.45 -9.14 24.93
CA GLU A 465 -16.47 -8.18 24.40
C GLU A 465 -16.71 -7.87 22.91
N HIS A 466 -17.15 -8.88 22.14
CA HIS A 466 -17.56 -8.69 20.75
C HIS A 466 -18.75 -7.72 20.64
N LEU A 467 -19.76 -7.85 21.50
CA LEU A 467 -20.93 -6.96 21.51
C LEU A 467 -20.55 -5.51 21.81
N ILE A 468 -19.66 -5.28 22.79
CA ILE A 468 -19.14 -3.94 23.09
C ILE A 468 -18.43 -3.34 21.87
N LYS A 469 -17.57 -4.12 21.20
CA LYS A 469 -16.92 -3.68 19.97
C LYS A 469 -17.95 -3.42 18.87
N GLN A 470 -18.93 -4.30 18.68
CA GLN A 470 -19.96 -4.20 17.66
C GLN A 470 -20.80 -2.92 17.81
N ALA A 471 -21.10 -2.51 19.04
CA ALA A 471 -21.85 -1.30 19.34
C ALA A 471 -21.11 -0.01 18.94
N GLN A 472 -19.78 -0.05 18.80
CA GLN A 472 -18.98 1.07 18.27
C GLN A 472 -19.09 1.22 16.75
N TRP A 473 -19.72 0.29 16.05
CA TRP A 473 -19.87 0.31 14.60
C TRP A 473 -21.31 0.57 14.19
N SER A 474 -21.48 1.41 13.17
CA SER A 474 -22.76 1.56 12.51
C SER A 474 -23.25 0.22 11.98
N ASN A 475 -24.57 0.05 11.88
CA ASN A 475 -25.19 -1.20 11.48
C ASN A 475 -24.80 -1.68 10.07
N ASP A 476 -24.40 -0.74 9.21
CA ASP A 476 -23.88 -0.97 7.86
C ASP A 476 -22.37 -1.33 7.85
N ASN A 477 -21.69 -1.33 9.01
CA ASN A 477 -20.23 -1.50 9.16
C ASN A 477 -19.36 -0.50 8.39
N LEU A 478 -19.94 0.57 7.87
CA LEU A 478 -19.19 1.58 7.11
C LEU A 478 -18.50 2.60 8.03
N ARG A 479 -19.03 2.78 9.24
CA ARG A 479 -18.58 3.79 10.20
C ARG A 479 -18.25 3.16 11.55
N ARG A 480 -17.22 3.68 12.20
CA ARG A 480 -16.90 3.39 13.60
C ARG A 480 -16.80 4.69 14.39
N VAL A 481 -17.41 4.71 15.57
CA VAL A 481 -17.18 5.77 16.56
C VAL A 481 -16.12 5.34 17.55
N TYR A 482 -15.26 6.28 17.92
CA TYR A 482 -14.20 6.06 18.88
C TYR A 482 -13.81 7.39 19.52
N VAL A 483 -13.01 7.31 20.58
CA VAL A 483 -12.52 8.47 21.31
C VAL A 483 -11.04 8.65 21.08
N GLU A 484 -10.60 9.90 21.00
CA GLU A 484 -9.20 10.26 20.87
C GLU A 484 -8.91 11.48 21.74
N GLY A 485 -7.86 11.37 22.56
CA GLY A 485 -7.40 12.47 23.40
C GLY A 485 -6.69 13.52 22.58
N ASP A 486 -6.86 14.80 22.94
CA ASP A 486 -6.04 15.87 22.40
C ASP A 486 -4.62 15.75 22.97
N ARG A 487 -3.63 15.54 22.09
CA ARG A 487 -2.21 15.43 22.47
C ARG A 487 -1.69 16.69 23.16
N SER A 488 -2.28 17.84 22.87
CA SER A 488 -1.91 19.14 23.45
C SER A 488 -2.66 19.43 24.76
N ASN A 489 -3.82 18.80 24.97
CA ASN A 489 -4.62 18.95 26.17
C ASN A 489 -5.24 17.59 26.59
N PRO A 490 -4.57 16.80 27.45
CA PRO A 490 -5.07 15.51 27.87
C PRO A 490 -6.37 15.57 28.71
N ALA A 491 -6.81 16.77 29.11
CA ALA A 491 -8.11 16.99 29.73
C ALA A 491 -9.27 17.10 28.72
N VAL A 492 -9.00 16.95 27.42
CA VAL A 492 -10.00 16.92 26.35
C VAL A 492 -9.91 15.59 25.61
N VAL A 493 -11.04 14.90 25.52
CA VAL A 493 -11.16 13.65 24.77
C VAL A 493 -12.39 13.79 23.88
N SER A 494 -12.17 13.98 22.58
CA SER A 494 -13.25 14.17 21.61
C SER A 494 -13.74 12.83 21.06
N ILE A 495 -14.98 12.82 20.57
CA ILE A 495 -15.55 11.69 19.83
C ILE A 495 -15.33 11.92 18.34
N TYR A 496 -14.80 10.88 17.69
CA TYR A 496 -14.58 10.83 16.25
C TYR A 496 -15.42 9.75 15.62
N ILE A 497 -15.82 9.98 14.37
CA ILE A 497 -16.42 8.96 13.50
C ILE A 497 -15.48 8.72 12.31
N TRP A 498 -15.10 7.48 12.08
CA TRP A 498 -14.23 7.07 10.97
C TRP A 498 -15.01 6.29 9.91
N ARG A 499 -14.73 6.54 8.61
CA ARG A 499 -15.27 5.76 7.48
C ARG A 499 -14.23 4.83 6.86
N TYR A 500 -14.59 3.57 6.66
CA TYR A 500 -13.66 2.52 6.20
C TYR A 500 -13.68 2.26 4.70
N ASP A 501 -14.68 2.78 4.01
CA ASP A 501 -14.86 2.64 2.58
C ASP A 501 -14.27 3.82 1.79
N VAL A 502 -13.63 4.80 2.45
CA VAL A 502 -12.94 5.93 1.81
C VAL A 502 -11.41 5.76 1.87
N PRO A 503 -10.63 6.31 0.91
CA PRO A 503 -9.17 6.23 0.96
C PRO A 503 -8.58 6.91 2.20
N SER A 504 -7.51 6.32 2.74
CA SER A 504 -6.83 6.82 3.95
C SER A 504 -6.18 8.20 3.78
N HIS A 505 -5.84 8.58 2.54
CA HIS A 505 -5.17 9.86 2.22
C HIS A 505 -6.15 11.03 2.07
N TRP A 506 -7.45 10.78 2.15
CA TRP A 506 -8.45 11.83 2.30
C TRP A 506 -8.23 12.46 3.67
N ARG A 507 -7.80 13.74 3.69
CA ARG A 507 -7.23 14.47 4.83
C ARG A 507 -8.01 14.39 6.17
N GLU A 508 -9.24 13.87 6.20
CA GLU A 508 -10.07 13.66 7.39
C GLU A 508 -10.99 12.41 7.25
N ALA A 509 -10.47 11.21 6.96
CA ALA A 509 -11.28 9.97 7.01
C ALA A 509 -11.91 9.69 8.39
N ARG A 510 -11.48 10.45 9.42
CA ARG A 510 -12.19 10.72 10.67
C ARG A 510 -12.78 12.13 10.72
N VAL A 511 -14.02 12.24 11.14
CA VAL A 511 -14.68 13.51 11.45
C VAL A 511 -14.84 13.63 12.96
N GLU A 512 -14.37 14.74 13.53
CA GLU A 512 -14.68 15.10 14.92
C GLU A 512 -16.16 15.48 15.03
N LEU A 513 -16.89 14.83 15.95
CA LEU A 513 -18.34 15.02 16.10
C LEU A 513 -18.71 16.16 17.08
N LEU A 514 -17.83 16.45 18.03
CA LEU A 514 -18.07 17.38 19.13
C LEU A 514 -16.96 18.42 19.19
N ASN A 515 -17.33 19.69 19.28
CA ASN A 515 -16.41 20.77 19.66
C ASN A 515 -16.70 21.17 21.10
N ASN A 516 -16.33 20.30 22.05
CA ASN A 516 -16.47 20.59 23.47
C ASN A 516 -15.14 20.33 24.19
N SER A 517 -14.86 21.10 25.25
CA SER A 517 -13.65 20.91 26.06
C SER A 517 -13.86 19.86 27.16
N ALA A 518 -14.68 18.84 26.89
CA ALA A 518 -15.04 17.82 27.86
C ALA A 518 -14.29 16.52 27.62
N LEU A 519 -14.25 15.70 28.67
CA LEU A 519 -13.89 14.30 28.55
C LEU A 519 -15.11 13.52 28.09
N ASN A 520 -15.01 12.87 26.93
CA ASN A 520 -16.06 12.05 26.35
C ASN A 520 -15.57 10.59 26.22
N TYR A 521 -16.45 9.63 26.52
CA TYR A 521 -16.10 8.20 26.57
C TYR A 521 -17.21 7.33 26.01
N GLN A 522 -16.83 6.12 25.57
CA GLN A 522 -17.76 5.02 25.24
C GLN A 522 -18.92 5.41 24.31
N PRO A 523 -18.65 6.05 23.16
CA PRO A 523 -19.69 6.27 22.18
C PRO A 523 -20.15 4.93 21.61
N VAL A 524 -21.45 4.75 21.50
CA VAL A 524 -22.07 3.61 20.82
C VAL A 524 -23.15 4.09 19.86
N PHE A 525 -23.29 3.42 18.73
CA PHE A 525 -24.34 3.68 17.76
C PHE A 525 -25.69 3.16 18.24
N SER A 526 -26.74 3.90 17.88
CA SER A 526 -28.08 3.32 17.79
C SER A 526 -28.13 2.28 16.67
N PRO A 527 -28.85 1.16 16.84
CA PRO A 527 -29.02 0.15 15.78
C PRO A 527 -29.52 0.70 14.43
N ASN A 528 -30.27 1.80 14.43
CA ASN A 528 -30.76 2.48 13.24
C ASN A 528 -29.76 3.49 12.61
N ASN A 529 -28.58 3.69 13.20
CA ASN A 529 -27.53 4.63 12.77
C ASN A 529 -27.91 6.13 12.81
N GLU A 530 -28.95 6.50 13.53
CA GLU A 530 -29.44 7.89 13.59
C GLU A 530 -28.80 8.72 14.69
N PHE A 531 -28.31 8.08 15.75
CA PHE A 531 -27.69 8.77 16.87
C PHE A 531 -26.60 7.92 17.51
N ILE A 532 -25.82 8.56 18.37
CA ILE A 532 -24.94 7.87 19.32
C ILE A 532 -25.33 8.27 20.74
N VAL A 533 -25.08 7.38 21.67
CA VAL A 533 -25.07 7.69 23.09
C VAL A 533 -23.66 7.52 23.62
N PHE A 534 -23.27 8.36 24.56
CA PHE A 534 -21.92 8.41 25.07
C PHE A 534 -21.91 8.97 26.48
N THR A 535 -20.81 8.74 27.19
CA THR A 535 -20.56 9.33 28.51
C THR A 535 -19.79 10.63 28.34
N SER A 536 -20.14 11.69 29.06
CA SER A 536 -19.38 12.95 29.06
C SER A 536 -19.36 13.63 30.41
N GLN A 537 -18.28 14.35 30.68
CA GLN A 537 -18.13 15.27 31.81
C GLN A 537 -18.51 16.72 31.46
N HIS A 538 -19.17 16.94 30.32
CA HIS A 538 -19.49 18.29 29.84
C HIS A 538 -20.50 19.01 30.74
N ALA A 539 -20.01 19.91 31.58
CA ALA A 539 -20.82 20.70 32.51
C ALA A 539 -21.53 21.89 31.82
N ARG A 540 -22.72 21.66 31.24
CA ARG A 540 -23.73 22.72 31.00
C ARG A 540 -24.92 22.62 31.98
N GLY A 541 -24.68 22.21 33.22
CA GLY A 541 -25.65 22.30 34.32
C GLY A 541 -25.38 23.54 35.20
N PRO A 542 -26.35 24.03 35.98
CA PRO A 542 -26.12 25.13 36.92
C PRO A 542 -25.00 24.74 37.89
N SER A 543 -23.89 25.46 37.81
CA SER A 543 -22.77 25.34 38.76
C SER A 543 -23.19 25.95 40.10
N TRP A 544 -23.57 25.11 41.05
CA TRP A 544 -23.72 25.53 42.45
C TRP A 544 -22.35 25.53 43.15
N GLY A 545 -21.46 26.45 42.73
CA GLY A 545 -20.28 26.83 43.53
C GLY A 545 -18.92 26.35 43.02
N ARG A 546 -17.91 26.66 43.85
CA ARG A 546 -16.45 26.71 43.56
C ARG A 546 -15.81 25.40 43.08
N TRP A 547 -16.56 24.31 42.98
CA TRP A 547 -16.01 22.96 42.75
C TRP A 547 -16.49 22.25 41.49
N GLY A 548 -17.32 22.85 40.62
CA GLY A 548 -17.71 22.25 39.33
C GLY A 548 -18.51 20.93 39.44
N ASN A 549 -19.35 20.62 38.45
CA ASN A 549 -19.98 19.30 38.34
C ASN A 549 -19.00 18.39 37.57
N TRP A 550 -18.43 17.37 38.23
CA TRP A 550 -17.50 16.39 37.66
C TRP A 550 -18.15 15.01 37.49
N GLY A 551 -19.47 14.92 37.64
CA GLY A 551 -20.22 13.70 37.39
C GLY A 551 -20.08 13.30 35.92
N ASP A 552 -19.92 12.00 35.70
CA ASP A 552 -20.00 11.41 34.36
C ASP A 552 -21.49 11.23 34.04
N GLU A 553 -21.93 11.73 32.90
CA GLU A 553 -23.34 11.75 32.53
C GLU A 553 -23.56 11.12 31.16
N ILE A 554 -24.76 10.60 30.93
CA ILE A 554 -25.16 10.08 29.63
C ILE A 554 -25.63 11.22 28.75
N PHE A 555 -25.03 11.30 27.58
CA PHE A 555 -25.41 12.21 26.50
C PHE A 555 -25.85 11.44 25.27
N LEU A 556 -26.69 12.10 24.49
CA LEU A 556 -27.15 11.64 23.20
C LEU A 556 -26.84 12.69 22.13
N LEU A 557 -26.33 12.23 21.00
CA LEU A 557 -26.04 13.06 19.84
C LEU A 557 -26.82 12.49 18.64
N ARG A 558 -27.82 13.24 18.14
CA ARG A 558 -28.51 12.88 16.90
C ARG A 558 -27.78 13.47 15.73
N PHE A 559 -27.45 12.66 14.73
CA PHE A 559 -26.73 13.17 13.56
C PHE A 559 -27.53 14.24 12.80
N SER A 560 -28.86 14.29 12.95
CA SER A 560 -29.73 15.33 12.39
C SER A 560 -29.52 16.73 13.01
N GLU A 561 -29.01 16.84 14.23
CA GLU A 561 -28.99 18.08 15.03
C GLU A 561 -27.64 18.85 14.90
N ILE A 562 -27.19 19.07 13.67
CA ILE A 562 -25.95 19.83 13.40
C ILE A 562 -26.21 21.34 13.44
N ASN A 563 -25.38 22.05 14.21
CA ASN A 563 -25.36 23.50 14.33
C ASN A 563 -24.73 24.16 13.09
N SER A 564 -24.85 25.49 12.98
CA SER A 564 -24.29 26.30 11.88
C SER A 564 -22.81 26.06 11.62
N ASP A 565 -22.07 25.67 12.66
CA ASP A 565 -20.62 25.51 12.65
C ASP A 565 -20.19 24.07 12.27
N GLY A 566 -21.13 23.20 11.89
CA GLY A 566 -20.86 21.85 11.41
C GLY A 566 -20.68 20.78 12.50
N TYR A 567 -20.79 21.17 13.78
CA TYR A 567 -20.78 20.28 14.95
C TYR A 567 -22.20 19.95 15.41
N VAL A 568 -22.38 18.81 16.06
CA VAL A 568 -23.68 18.38 16.59
C VAL A 568 -23.82 18.84 18.03
N GLU A 569 -24.97 19.38 18.43
CA GLU A 569 -25.23 19.73 19.84
C GLU A 569 -25.69 18.47 20.61
N PRO A 570 -24.93 18.01 21.63
CA PRO A 570 -25.32 16.84 22.39
C PRO A 570 -26.36 17.18 23.47
N HIS A 571 -27.34 16.28 23.64
CA HIS A 571 -28.38 16.35 24.66
C HIS A 571 -27.95 15.59 25.91
N ARG A 572 -27.90 16.28 27.05
CA ARG A 572 -27.68 15.65 28.36
C ARG A 572 -28.95 14.92 28.79
N LEU A 573 -28.86 13.64 29.11
CA LEU A 573 -30.00 12.80 29.50
C LEU A 573 -30.07 12.55 31.01
N THR A 574 -28.94 12.58 31.71
CA THR A 574 -28.84 12.37 33.16
C THR A 574 -28.28 13.62 33.85
N PHE A 575 -28.72 13.87 35.08
CA PHE A 575 -28.47 15.12 35.80
C PHE A 575 -28.17 14.84 37.27
N ASN A 576 -27.01 14.24 37.53
CA ASN A 576 -26.52 13.95 38.85
C ASN A 576 -25.50 15.02 39.34
N ASP A 577 -25.20 14.97 40.63
CA ASP A 577 -24.34 15.96 41.29
C ASP A 577 -22.88 15.51 41.36
N TRP A 578 -22.64 14.25 41.72
CA TRP A 578 -21.30 13.65 41.83
C TRP A 578 -21.26 12.17 41.41
N GLU A 579 -22.43 11.57 41.25
CA GLU A 579 -22.62 10.19 40.81
C GLU A 579 -22.12 9.99 39.38
N TRP A 580 -21.79 8.75 39.05
CA TRP A 580 -21.29 8.35 37.75
C TRP A 580 -22.36 7.57 37.00
N ASP A 581 -22.78 8.09 35.86
CA ASP A 581 -23.57 7.37 34.87
C ASP A 581 -22.69 7.06 33.66
N LYS A 582 -22.45 5.77 33.37
CA LYS A 582 -21.47 5.35 32.36
C LYS A 582 -21.91 4.15 31.53
N HIS A 583 -21.12 3.87 30.48
CA HIS A 583 -21.28 2.75 29.56
C HIS A 583 -22.71 2.60 29.04
N PRO A 584 -23.24 3.63 28.35
CA PRO A 584 -24.56 3.51 27.78
C PRO A 584 -24.57 2.50 26.63
N THR A 585 -25.70 1.80 26.47
CA THR A 585 -26.01 0.93 25.34
C THR A 585 -27.46 1.17 24.90
N VAL A 586 -27.75 1.01 23.61
CA VAL A 586 -29.08 1.22 23.05
C VAL A 586 -29.75 -0.13 22.77
N SER A 587 -31.04 -0.23 23.07
CA SER A 587 -31.85 -1.41 22.78
C SER A 587 -32.03 -1.66 21.27
N PRO A 588 -32.28 -2.91 20.83
CA PRO A 588 -32.48 -3.24 19.42
C PRO A 588 -33.58 -2.41 18.72
N ASP A 589 -34.60 -2.01 19.47
CA ASP A 589 -35.74 -1.21 19.00
C ASP A 589 -35.47 0.31 18.99
N ASN A 590 -34.30 0.77 19.42
CA ASN A 590 -33.90 2.17 19.54
C ASN A 590 -34.74 3.01 20.53
N GLN A 591 -35.46 2.37 21.48
CA GLN A 591 -36.34 3.07 22.43
C GLN A 591 -35.78 3.21 23.84
N THR A 592 -34.88 2.31 24.24
CA THR A 592 -34.35 2.22 25.61
C THR A 592 -32.84 2.38 25.62
N ILE A 593 -32.32 3.12 26.58
CA ILE A 593 -30.90 3.20 26.91
C ILE A 593 -30.68 2.47 28.22
N ALA A 594 -29.76 1.51 28.26
CA ALA A 594 -29.24 0.94 29.50
C ALA A 594 -27.86 1.52 29.80
N PHE A 595 -27.58 1.76 31.07
CA PHE A 595 -26.31 2.31 31.56
C PHE A 595 -26.12 1.86 33.00
N TRP A 596 -24.93 2.01 33.57
CA TRP A 596 -24.78 1.82 35.00
C TRP A 596 -24.68 3.15 35.72
N SER A 597 -25.24 3.18 36.92
CA SER A 597 -25.20 4.33 37.82
C SER A 597 -24.89 3.88 39.24
N ASN A 598 -24.13 4.69 39.98
CA ASN A 598 -23.94 4.49 41.42
C ASN A 598 -24.89 5.33 42.30
N ARG A 599 -25.89 5.96 41.70
CA ARG A 599 -26.88 6.75 42.44
C ARG A 599 -27.75 5.89 43.36
N ILE A 600 -28.26 6.53 44.41
CA ILE A 600 -29.09 5.95 45.49
C ILE A 600 -28.31 4.99 46.40
N THR A 601 -27.67 3.95 45.86
CA THR A 601 -27.05 2.88 46.65
C THR A 601 -25.56 3.10 46.93
N GLY A 602 -24.89 3.95 46.13
CA GLY A 602 -23.43 4.10 46.13
C GLY A 602 -22.68 2.95 45.44
N ARG A 603 -23.38 1.89 45.02
CA ARG A 603 -22.84 0.74 44.27
C ARG A 603 -23.19 0.87 42.80
N ALA A 604 -22.35 0.36 41.91
CA ALA A 604 -22.72 0.29 40.50
C ALA A 604 -23.98 -0.60 40.35
N GLN A 605 -25.01 -0.06 39.73
CA GLN A 605 -26.26 -0.75 39.45
C GLN A 605 -26.65 -0.49 38.01
N ILE A 606 -27.40 -1.41 37.39
CA ILE A 606 -27.87 -1.21 36.03
C ILE A 606 -29.19 -0.44 36.04
N TRP A 607 -29.22 0.63 35.24
CA TRP A 607 -30.37 1.49 35.05
C TRP A 607 -30.82 1.46 33.60
N THR A 608 -32.10 1.73 33.39
CA THR A 608 -32.67 1.98 32.05
C THR A 608 -33.43 3.29 32.03
N MET A 609 -33.51 3.89 30.85
CA MET A 609 -34.33 5.06 30.56
C MET A 609 -34.80 5.03 29.10
N ASN A 610 -35.81 5.83 28.79
CA ASN A 610 -36.19 6.12 27.40
C ASN A 610 -35.09 6.92 26.70
N VAL A 611 -35.03 6.88 25.36
CA VAL A 611 -34.04 7.65 24.56
C VAL A 611 -34.13 9.17 24.77
N ASP A 612 -35.28 9.69 25.19
CA ASP A 612 -35.45 11.10 25.55
C ASP A 612 -34.98 11.45 26.98
N GLY A 613 -34.46 10.48 27.73
CA GLY A 613 -33.98 10.61 29.11
C GLY A 613 -35.05 10.40 30.18
N SER A 614 -36.32 10.20 29.81
CA SER A 614 -37.42 9.96 30.74
C SER A 614 -37.46 8.52 31.28
N ASN A 615 -38.27 8.27 32.30
CA ASN A 615 -38.50 6.94 32.90
C ASN A 615 -37.23 6.23 33.39
N GLN A 616 -36.30 6.97 34.01
CA GLN A 616 -35.10 6.39 34.58
C GLN A 616 -35.43 5.46 35.76
N ARG A 617 -34.99 4.20 35.70
CA ARG A 617 -35.27 3.17 36.72
C ARG A 617 -34.08 2.27 36.99
N ASN A 618 -33.83 1.95 38.27
CA ASN A 618 -32.87 0.91 38.66
C ASN A 618 -33.51 -0.45 38.40
N ILE A 619 -32.91 -1.24 37.52
CA ILE A 619 -33.46 -2.55 37.12
C ILE A 619 -32.70 -3.73 37.71
N SER A 620 -31.43 -3.58 38.10
CA SER A 620 -30.72 -4.68 38.78
C SER A 620 -31.07 -4.75 40.27
N ASN A 621 -31.18 -3.59 40.92
CA ASN A 621 -31.71 -3.39 42.28
C ASN A 621 -31.38 -4.51 43.29
N ASN A 622 -30.09 -4.76 43.47
CA ASN A 622 -29.58 -5.83 44.33
C ASN A 622 -28.40 -5.33 45.21
N GLU A 623 -27.79 -6.22 45.97
CA GLU A 623 -26.71 -5.89 46.91
C GLU A 623 -25.29 -5.92 46.32
N TRP A 624 -25.17 -6.25 45.03
CA TRP A 624 -23.91 -6.45 44.30
C TRP A 624 -23.55 -5.20 43.49
N ASN A 625 -22.34 -5.15 42.95
CA ASN A 625 -22.02 -4.20 41.89
C ASN A 625 -22.36 -4.84 40.54
N ASP A 626 -23.15 -4.14 39.74
CA ASP A 626 -23.47 -4.50 38.36
C ASP A 626 -23.10 -3.33 37.45
N TRP A 627 -22.25 -3.57 36.44
CA TRP A 627 -21.71 -2.52 35.58
C TRP A 627 -21.54 -2.97 34.13
N ASP A 628 -21.23 -1.99 33.27
CA ASP A 628 -20.99 -2.12 31.84
C ASP A 628 -22.07 -2.93 31.09
N PRO A 629 -23.32 -2.45 31.06
CA PRO A 629 -24.38 -3.13 30.33
C PRO A 629 -24.15 -3.09 28.82
N VAL A 630 -24.53 -4.16 28.13
CA VAL A 630 -24.62 -4.23 26.67
C VAL A 630 -25.89 -5.01 26.28
N PHE A 631 -26.67 -4.48 25.33
CA PHE A 631 -27.79 -5.26 24.78
C PHE A 631 -27.25 -6.40 23.94
N VAL A 632 -27.76 -7.61 24.19
CA VAL A 632 -27.39 -8.80 23.41
C VAL A 632 -28.04 -8.70 22.04
N MET A 633 -27.21 -8.50 21.02
CA MET A 633 -27.60 -8.37 19.62
C MET A 633 -27.10 -9.57 18.82
N PRO A 634 -27.71 -9.89 17.66
CA PRO A 634 -27.15 -10.89 16.77
C PRO A 634 -25.69 -10.56 16.41
N ARG A 635 -24.83 -11.57 16.40
CA ARG A 635 -23.42 -11.42 16.02
C ARG A 635 -23.32 -10.91 14.57
N ARG A 636 -22.61 -9.81 14.39
CA ARG A 636 -22.22 -9.27 13.08
C ARG A 636 -20.70 -9.31 12.95
N GLU A 637 -20.20 -9.64 11.76
CA GLU A 637 -18.77 -9.48 11.47
C GLU A 637 -18.40 -8.00 11.50
N ILE A 638 -17.27 -7.68 12.13
CA ILE A 638 -16.76 -6.31 12.25
C ILE A 638 -15.51 -6.21 11.37
N PRO A 639 -15.32 -5.13 10.59
CA PRO A 639 -14.13 -4.98 9.76
C PRO A 639 -12.83 -5.07 10.57
N ASN A 640 -11.85 -5.83 10.07
CA ASN A 640 -10.53 -5.96 10.68
C ASN A 640 -9.64 -4.77 10.29
N ILE A 641 -9.36 -3.88 11.24
CA ILE A 641 -8.62 -2.63 11.01
C ILE A 641 -7.10 -2.87 10.98
N GLU A 642 -6.61 -3.88 11.70
CA GLU A 642 -5.16 -4.09 11.90
C GLU A 642 -4.45 -4.66 10.66
N GLN A 643 -5.17 -5.23 9.70
CA GLN A 643 -4.58 -5.78 8.46
C GLN A 643 -4.39 -4.72 7.34
N LYS A 644 -5.13 -3.60 7.36
CA LYS A 644 -4.99 -2.55 6.32
C LYS A 644 -3.86 -1.56 6.60
N THR A 645 -3.47 -1.35 7.86
CA THR A 645 -2.32 -0.51 8.23
C THR A 645 -0.97 -1.23 8.06
N ALA A 646 -0.97 -2.56 7.91
CA ALA A 646 0.25 -3.35 7.80
C ALA A 646 0.84 -3.43 6.37
N GLN A 647 0.14 -2.95 5.33
CA GLN A 647 0.62 -3.03 3.94
C GLN A 647 1.22 -1.74 3.37
N VAL A 648 1.26 -0.63 4.12
CA VAL A 648 1.98 0.58 3.70
C VAL A 648 2.65 1.25 4.90
N ALA A 649 3.54 0.53 5.57
CA ALA A 649 4.69 1.19 6.19
C ALA A 649 5.84 1.04 5.18
N PRO A 650 6.39 2.12 4.61
CA PRO A 650 7.64 2.00 3.88
C PRO A 650 8.66 1.37 4.83
N THR A 651 9.21 0.22 4.43
CA THR A 651 10.35 -0.37 5.12
C THR A 651 11.47 0.66 5.10
N PHE A 652 11.72 1.28 6.25
CA PHE A 652 12.88 2.10 6.49
C PHE A 652 14.12 1.23 6.28
N ASP A 653 14.84 1.44 5.18
CA ASP A 653 16.16 0.85 4.95
C ASP A 653 17.21 1.84 5.51
N PRO A 654 17.83 1.53 6.67
CA PRO A 654 18.84 2.41 7.27
C PRO A 654 20.11 2.53 6.42
N ALA A 655 20.28 1.69 5.39
CA ALA A 655 21.46 1.72 4.53
C ALA A 655 21.46 2.86 3.51
N LEU A 656 20.35 3.58 3.34
CA LEU A 656 20.19 4.67 2.37
C LEU A 656 20.34 6.08 2.98
N TYR A 657 20.73 6.19 4.25
CA TYR A 657 20.87 7.47 4.94
C TYR A 657 22.14 7.50 5.78
N ASP A 658 22.85 8.63 5.77
CA ASP A 658 23.98 8.83 6.67
C ASP A 658 23.51 9.01 8.13
N GLU A 659 24.46 9.01 9.07
CA GLU A 659 24.22 9.19 10.51
C GLU A 659 23.59 10.55 10.90
N ASN A 660 23.39 11.45 9.92
CA ASN A 660 22.72 12.73 10.07
C ASN A 660 21.38 12.81 9.33
N GLY A 661 20.93 11.75 8.66
CA GLY A 661 19.61 11.66 8.04
C GLY A 661 19.46 12.42 6.72
N ASN A 662 20.55 12.65 5.98
CA ASN A 662 20.47 13.13 4.59
C ASN A 662 20.55 11.94 3.62
N GLU A 663 19.76 12.02 2.52
CA GLU A 663 19.76 11.04 1.41
C GLU A 663 21.12 10.92 0.71
#